data_AF-A0A8I6SQC6-F1
#
_entry.id   AF-A0A8I6SQC6-F1
#
_cell.length_a   1.000
_cell.length_b   1.000
_cell.length_c   1.000
_cell.angle_alpha   90.00
_cell.angle_beta   90.00
_cell.angle_gamma   90.00
#
_symmetry.space_group_name_H-M   'P 1'
#
loop_
_entity.id
_entity.type
_entity.pdbx_description
1 polymer ?
#
loop_
_entity_poly.entity_id
_entity_poly.type
_entity_poly.pdbx_seq_one_letter_code
_entity_poly.pdbx_strand_id
1 'polypeptide(L)'
;MKESDLFEPSMLFELTDLYRVIHTLSKLSNSPKLQRHNIEGFSIHKPRTLSQEDIYRNLNSSGGEEGACAVDKSCVEFAHYDTQIRNEEIYQDLCCIDKHSTPVIYAPTTINHSFEKRDYVINELVETEKNYIDVLNTLLKHFIRPLTSIIKDDDMKTIFGGIKELYEIHMGFHIQLLKAVTPGSGFKLSEAFLNWREQFLVYGEYCANLTKAQSRIVEISRNEIVNQKLIKCQQEANNGKFKLRDILSVPMQRILKYHLLLEKLISETQPNHEDFRGLERAREAMVDVAQYINEVKRDSDTLQIMADIEESITDWESKQTKLTNFGRLLKDGDLRIKDHHIQKIKPRYVFIFDRVMILCKAVRDQYSFKACLSLADFKVEDASCRKTLHRDARWNYHWYLVRKSESTAYTLYARTEDLKRKWIKAIQDALDNIEPAGCRSTDHNFSMHTFDKPTTCTHCSKFLKGIIFQGYKCEKCNLAAHKMCIVNTGRCGSRQPPELPPRPDKPEQELSVHPIVPKSTSDVFPESCRTWTDHGELVEYLWFVGEMGREKASRLLESQVDGTYLLRIRPQGATHPNETVYALSLKADDKVKHMKVYEKEKDGTTHFYLSESRFFPSLVELINCYEHTSLIENFNGLDVCLRWPFRRIIAVADFDFNPAESNQLPLRQGCQVIILSKEGDHKGWWKGMIQDRVGFFPKVYVREVSDTLQNSDLL
;
A
#
# COMPACT_ATOMS: atom_id res chain seq x y z
N MET A 1 -1.87 21.93 -39.86
CA MET A 1 -3.28 21.53 -40.07
C MET A 1 -4.13 22.78 -40.02
N LYS A 2 -5.25 22.83 -40.75
CA LYS A 2 -6.20 23.95 -40.72
C LYS A 2 -7.27 23.68 -39.66
N GLU A 3 -8.00 24.72 -39.22
CA GLU A 3 -9.12 24.57 -38.27
C GLU A 3 -10.22 23.63 -38.79
N SER A 4 -10.44 23.62 -40.11
CA SER A 4 -11.32 22.67 -40.80
C SER A 4 -10.89 21.21 -40.71
N ASP A 5 -9.63 20.94 -40.33
CA ASP A 5 -9.10 19.59 -40.14
C ASP A 5 -9.29 19.09 -38.70
N LEU A 6 -9.79 19.91 -37.76
CA LEU A 6 -9.96 19.59 -36.35
C LEU A 6 -11.41 19.18 -36.01
N PHE A 7 -11.56 18.46 -34.90
CA PHE A 7 -12.84 18.07 -34.30
C PHE A 7 -13.09 18.83 -32.99
N GLU A 8 -14.34 19.01 -32.62
CA GLU A 8 -14.73 19.56 -31.31
C GLU A 8 -14.62 18.47 -30.22
N PRO A 9 -14.20 18.78 -28.99
CA PRO A 9 -14.03 17.77 -27.93
C PRO A 9 -15.26 16.87 -27.69
N SER A 10 -16.47 17.44 -27.78
CA SER A 10 -17.73 16.69 -27.65
C SER A 10 -17.93 15.63 -28.74
N MET A 11 -17.32 15.78 -29.92
CA MET A 11 -17.41 14.81 -31.02
C MET A 11 -16.70 13.50 -30.70
N LEU A 12 -15.61 13.57 -29.95
CA LEU A 12 -14.88 12.40 -29.45
C LEU A 12 -15.52 11.86 -28.17
N PHE A 13 -15.85 12.75 -27.23
CA PHE A 13 -16.35 12.36 -25.91
C PHE A 13 -17.75 11.72 -25.97
N GLU A 14 -18.65 12.25 -26.79
CA GLU A 14 -20.01 11.75 -26.96
C GLU A 14 -20.17 10.85 -28.21
N LEU A 15 -19.05 10.54 -28.89
CA LEU A 15 -18.98 9.76 -30.13
C LEU A 15 -19.96 10.26 -31.21
N THR A 16 -20.23 11.56 -31.25
CA THR A 16 -21.24 12.15 -32.13
C THR A 16 -20.79 12.29 -33.59
N ASP A 17 -19.47 12.41 -33.83
CA ASP A 17 -18.88 12.48 -35.18
C ASP A 17 -17.47 11.88 -35.23
N LEU A 18 -17.39 10.55 -35.09
CA LEU A 18 -16.11 9.82 -35.08
C LEU A 18 -15.37 9.90 -36.43
N TYR A 19 -16.09 10.08 -37.55
CA TYR A 19 -15.46 10.27 -38.85
C TYR A 19 -14.56 11.51 -38.86
N ARG A 20 -15.01 12.61 -38.25
CA ARG A 20 -14.22 13.84 -38.15
C ARG A 20 -12.99 13.67 -37.27
N VAL A 21 -13.09 12.89 -36.19
CA VAL A 21 -11.92 12.52 -35.36
C VAL A 21 -10.88 11.76 -36.19
N ILE A 22 -11.30 10.73 -36.93
CA ILE A 22 -10.39 9.92 -37.76
C ILE A 22 -9.81 10.76 -38.91
N HIS A 23 -10.58 11.71 -39.46
CA HIS A 23 -10.09 12.66 -40.46
C HIS A 23 -8.93 13.51 -39.91
N THR A 24 -9.08 14.04 -38.70
CA THR A 24 -8.03 14.78 -38.00
C THR A 24 -6.77 13.93 -37.82
N LEU A 25 -6.92 12.67 -37.39
CA LEU A 25 -5.80 11.74 -37.22
C LEU A 25 -5.11 11.40 -38.54
N SER A 26 -5.86 11.21 -39.63
CA SER A 26 -5.30 10.99 -40.97
C SER A 26 -4.50 12.21 -41.47
N LYS A 27 -4.97 13.43 -41.20
CA LYS A 27 -4.20 14.65 -41.51
C LYS A 27 -2.93 14.76 -40.67
N LEU A 28 -3.00 14.36 -39.40
CA LEU A 28 -1.84 14.33 -38.52
C LEU A 28 -0.80 13.30 -38.99
N SER A 29 -1.22 12.08 -39.31
CA SER A 29 -0.31 11.00 -39.74
C SER A 29 0.42 11.34 -41.04
N ASN A 30 -0.21 12.09 -41.95
CA ASN A 30 0.40 12.56 -43.19
C ASN A 30 1.15 13.89 -43.04
N SER A 31 1.36 14.37 -41.81
CA SER A 31 2.09 15.61 -41.60
C SER A 31 3.58 15.44 -41.93
N PRO A 32 4.25 16.48 -42.46
CA PRO A 32 5.69 16.45 -42.72
C PRO A 32 6.52 16.15 -41.47
N LYS A 33 5.97 16.38 -40.27
CA LYS A 33 6.65 16.09 -39.00
C LYS A 33 6.75 14.58 -38.76
N LEU A 34 5.69 13.83 -39.03
CA LEU A 34 5.65 12.37 -38.81
C LEU A 34 6.29 11.59 -39.97
N GLN A 35 6.17 12.07 -41.20
CA GLN A 35 6.85 11.48 -42.37
C GLN A 35 8.38 11.50 -42.24
N ARG A 36 8.96 12.49 -41.55
CA ARG A 36 10.40 12.54 -41.25
C ARG A 36 10.88 11.43 -40.29
N HIS A 37 9.96 10.84 -39.53
CA HIS A 37 10.26 9.73 -38.62
C HIS A 37 10.00 8.36 -39.25
N ASN A 38 9.83 8.28 -40.58
CA ASN A 38 9.47 7.03 -41.30
C ASN A 38 8.18 6.36 -40.78
N ILE A 39 7.28 7.13 -40.19
CA ILE A 39 5.97 6.64 -39.79
C ILE A 39 5.02 6.78 -40.98
N GLU A 40 4.50 5.64 -41.46
CA GLU A 40 3.58 5.61 -42.59
C GLU A 40 2.24 6.25 -42.20
N GLY A 41 1.79 7.21 -43.01
CA GLY A 41 0.50 7.87 -42.82
C GLY A 41 -0.64 7.03 -43.37
N PHE A 42 -1.85 7.19 -42.82
CA PHE A 42 -3.06 6.56 -43.36
C PHE A 42 -4.00 7.60 -43.95
N SER A 43 -4.78 7.21 -44.96
CA SER A 43 -5.76 8.07 -45.62
C SER A 43 -7.17 7.53 -45.42
N ILE A 44 -8.13 8.43 -45.24
CA ILE A 44 -9.55 8.06 -45.20
C ILE A 44 -10.33 8.67 -46.35
N HIS A 45 -11.39 7.98 -46.76
CA HIS A 45 -12.30 8.44 -47.80
C HIS A 45 -13.67 8.77 -47.21
N LYS A 46 -14.35 9.77 -47.79
CA LYS A 46 -15.74 10.07 -47.41
C LYS A 46 -16.61 8.82 -47.57
N PRO A 47 -17.49 8.48 -46.61
CA PRO A 47 -18.37 7.33 -46.72
C PRO A 47 -19.21 7.44 -48.00
N ARG A 48 -19.27 6.38 -48.79
CA ARG A 48 -20.01 6.38 -50.08
C ARG A 48 -21.43 5.81 -49.94
N THR A 49 -21.79 5.24 -48.79
CA THR A 49 -23.08 4.57 -48.55
C THR A 49 -23.64 4.85 -47.15
N LEU A 50 -24.98 4.83 -47.02
CA LEU A 50 -25.70 4.94 -45.74
C LEU A 50 -25.22 3.91 -44.70
N SER A 51 -24.87 2.70 -45.13
CA SER A 51 -24.35 1.65 -44.24
C SER A 51 -22.98 1.99 -43.63
N GLN A 52 -22.14 2.77 -44.32
CA GLN A 52 -20.86 3.23 -43.77
C GLN A 52 -21.05 4.39 -42.79
N GLU A 53 -22.05 5.24 -42.98
CA GLU A 53 -22.46 6.24 -41.98
C GLU A 53 -23.06 5.57 -40.73
N ASP A 54 -23.76 4.45 -40.89
CA ASP A 54 -24.36 3.68 -39.80
C ASP A 54 -23.33 2.99 -38.88
N ILE A 55 -22.11 2.70 -39.38
CA ILE A 55 -20.99 2.19 -38.54
C ILE A 55 -20.60 3.24 -37.49
N TYR A 56 -20.64 4.53 -37.86
CA TYR A 56 -20.30 5.63 -36.96
C TYR A 56 -21.51 6.11 -36.14
N ARG A 57 -22.74 5.97 -36.65
CA ARG A 57 -23.98 6.33 -35.94
C ARG A 57 -24.40 5.31 -34.86
N ASN A 58 -24.08 4.01 -35.02
CA ASN A 58 -24.52 2.94 -34.10
C ASN A 58 -23.62 2.69 -32.88
N LEU A 59 -22.55 3.47 -32.71
CA LEU A 59 -21.74 3.43 -31.47
C LEU A 59 -22.54 3.97 -30.26
N ASN A 60 -23.52 4.86 -30.49
CA ASN A 60 -24.41 5.36 -29.43
C ASN A 60 -25.58 4.42 -29.08
N SER A 61 -25.86 3.40 -29.90
CA SER A 61 -26.93 2.39 -29.68
C SER A 61 -26.39 1.05 -29.17
N SER A 62 -25.14 0.72 -29.48
CA SER A 62 -24.41 -0.42 -28.93
C SER A 62 -23.76 0.00 -27.61
N GLY A 63 -24.55 -0.09 -26.53
CA GLY A 63 -24.18 0.36 -25.18
C GLY A 63 -22.96 -0.35 -24.60
N GLY A 64 -21.77 0.11 -24.99
CA GLY A 64 -20.50 -0.30 -24.42
C GLY A 64 -19.60 0.92 -24.25
N GLU A 65 -19.70 1.62 -23.12
CA GLU A 65 -18.60 2.48 -22.66
C GLU A 65 -17.30 1.67 -22.45
N GLU A 66 -17.37 0.33 -22.41
CA GLU A 66 -16.21 -0.57 -22.40
C GLU A 66 -15.50 -0.68 -23.76
N GLY A 67 -16.07 -0.19 -24.87
CA GLY A 67 -15.42 -0.24 -26.18
C GLY A 67 -14.66 1.04 -26.60
N ALA A 68 -14.99 2.19 -26.02
CA ALA A 68 -14.46 3.49 -26.47
C ALA A 68 -13.85 4.35 -25.34
N CYS A 69 -14.07 4.01 -24.06
CA CYS A 69 -13.42 4.67 -22.94
C CYS A 69 -12.75 3.70 -21.95
N ALA A 70 -12.72 2.40 -22.26
CA ALA A 70 -11.62 1.57 -21.82
C ALA A 70 -10.41 1.98 -22.66
N VAL A 71 -9.69 3.01 -22.22
CA VAL A 71 -8.28 3.08 -22.58
C VAL A 71 -7.72 1.75 -22.05
N ASP A 72 -7.47 0.81 -22.96
CA ASP A 72 -6.78 -0.43 -22.63
C ASP A 72 -5.56 -0.04 -21.80
N LYS A 73 -5.24 -0.81 -20.75
CA LYS A 73 -4.07 -0.52 -19.90
C LYS A 73 -2.83 -0.28 -20.77
N SER A 74 -2.73 -0.97 -21.91
CA SER A 74 -1.70 -0.82 -22.94
C SER A 74 -1.57 0.59 -23.55
N CYS A 75 -2.67 1.35 -23.66
CA CYS A 75 -2.69 2.66 -24.31
C CYS A 75 -2.35 3.80 -23.31
N VAL A 76 -2.70 3.63 -22.02
CA VAL A 76 -2.15 4.45 -20.91
C VAL A 76 -0.67 4.13 -20.69
N GLU A 77 -0.30 2.85 -20.80
CA GLU A 77 1.10 2.41 -20.73
C GLU A 77 1.95 3.15 -21.75
N PHE A 78 1.55 3.28 -23.02
CA PHE A 78 2.40 3.89 -24.06
C PHE A 78 2.77 5.36 -23.80
N ALA A 79 1.84 6.17 -23.27
CA ALA A 79 2.10 7.58 -22.95
C ALA A 79 2.91 7.76 -21.64
N HIS A 80 2.68 6.89 -20.65
CA HIS A 80 3.49 6.84 -19.44
C HIS A 80 4.89 6.29 -19.72
N TYR A 81 5.03 5.32 -20.62
CA TYR A 81 6.27 4.62 -20.99
C TYR A 81 7.31 5.59 -21.60
N ASP A 82 6.93 6.47 -22.53
CA ASP A 82 7.87 7.42 -23.16
C ASP A 82 8.39 8.51 -22.18
N THR A 83 7.53 8.99 -21.28
CA THR A 83 7.94 9.98 -20.26
C THR A 83 8.76 9.32 -19.14
N GLN A 84 8.43 8.07 -18.77
CA GLN A 84 9.10 7.31 -17.72
C GLN A 84 10.50 6.83 -18.15
N ILE A 85 10.68 6.39 -19.40
CA ILE A 85 12.00 6.03 -19.96
C ILE A 85 12.94 7.23 -19.99
N ARG A 86 12.52 8.36 -20.57
CA ARG A 86 13.37 9.56 -20.64
C ARG A 86 13.76 10.05 -19.25
N ASN A 87 12.83 10.01 -18.30
CA ASN A 87 13.15 10.38 -16.92
C ASN A 87 14.12 9.35 -16.31
N GLU A 88 13.95 8.05 -16.54
CA GLU A 88 14.81 6.99 -15.99
C GLU A 88 16.26 7.06 -16.51
N GLU A 89 16.46 7.41 -17.77
CA GLU A 89 17.80 7.69 -18.34
C GLU A 89 18.50 8.85 -17.61
N ILE A 90 17.76 9.92 -17.26
CA ILE A 90 18.31 11.08 -16.54
C ILE A 90 18.73 10.70 -15.12
N TYR A 91 17.91 9.90 -14.42
CA TYR A 91 18.28 9.40 -13.09
C TYR A 91 19.54 8.54 -13.15
N GLN A 92 19.62 7.64 -14.13
CA GLN A 92 20.80 6.80 -14.33
C GLN A 92 22.03 7.68 -14.56
N ASP A 93 21.98 8.61 -15.50
CA ASP A 93 23.12 9.49 -15.82
C ASP A 93 23.60 10.36 -14.65
N LEU A 94 22.69 10.78 -13.77
CA LEU A 94 23.02 11.65 -12.64
C LEU A 94 23.42 10.88 -11.37
N CYS A 95 22.85 9.70 -11.15
CA CYS A 95 22.98 8.97 -9.89
C CYS A 95 23.80 7.67 -10.00
N CYS A 96 24.01 7.10 -11.20
CA CYS A 96 24.70 5.82 -11.35
C CYS A 96 26.19 5.88 -10.95
N ILE A 97 26.76 4.71 -10.65
CA ILE A 97 28.19 4.56 -10.44
C ILE A 97 28.87 4.48 -11.80
N ASP A 98 29.91 5.30 -12.01
CA ASP A 98 30.77 5.18 -13.19
C ASP A 98 31.47 3.82 -13.18
N LYS A 99 31.14 2.95 -14.13
CA LYS A 99 31.71 1.59 -14.26
C LYS A 99 33.22 1.60 -14.49
N HIS A 100 33.82 2.77 -14.77
CA HIS A 100 35.26 2.95 -14.92
C HIS A 100 35.99 3.35 -13.62
N SER A 101 35.26 3.60 -12.53
CA SER A 101 35.86 3.85 -11.22
C SER A 101 36.15 2.51 -10.53
N THR A 102 37.42 2.11 -10.52
CA THR A 102 37.88 0.90 -9.83
C THR A 102 37.53 0.95 -8.34
N PRO A 103 36.89 -0.09 -7.76
CA PRO A 103 36.69 -0.15 -6.31
C PRO A 103 38.04 -0.22 -5.61
N VAL A 104 38.22 0.55 -4.54
CA VAL A 104 39.39 0.42 -3.65
C VAL A 104 39.19 -0.83 -2.80
N ILE A 105 39.66 -1.97 -3.30
CA ILE A 105 39.66 -3.25 -2.56
C ILE A 105 40.84 -3.22 -1.59
N TYR A 106 40.55 -3.24 -0.28
CA TYR A 106 41.54 -3.54 0.75
C TYR A 106 41.56 -5.06 1.02
N ALA A 107 42.67 -5.69 0.62
CA ALA A 107 43.20 -7.01 1.02
C ALA A 107 42.69 -8.30 0.30
N PRO A 108 43.51 -9.37 0.23
CA PRO A 108 43.45 -10.37 -0.83
C PRO A 108 42.90 -11.75 -0.43
N THR A 109 42.27 -12.40 -1.43
CA THR A 109 42.14 -13.85 -1.69
C THR A 109 41.44 -14.76 -0.66
N THR A 110 40.18 -15.11 -0.95
CA THR A 110 39.71 -16.48 -1.26
C THR A 110 38.22 -16.41 -1.65
N ILE A 111 37.84 -17.09 -2.73
CA ILE A 111 36.55 -16.91 -3.42
C ILE A 111 35.38 -17.33 -2.52
N ASN A 112 34.56 -16.35 -2.17
CA ASN A 112 33.23 -16.53 -1.58
C ASN A 112 32.27 -15.57 -2.32
N HIS A 113 31.85 -15.96 -3.53
CA HIS A 113 31.16 -15.10 -4.51
C HIS A 113 29.90 -14.35 -4.01
N SER A 114 29.27 -14.78 -2.92
CA SER A 114 28.10 -14.08 -2.33
C SER A 114 28.48 -12.84 -1.53
N PHE A 115 29.63 -12.84 -0.85
CA PHE A 115 30.10 -11.69 -0.08
C PHE A 115 30.48 -10.52 -1.00
N GLU A 116 31.15 -10.80 -2.12
CA GLU A 116 31.53 -9.78 -3.12
C GLU A 116 30.31 -9.10 -3.76
N LYS A 117 29.22 -9.85 -4.01
CA LYS A 117 27.97 -9.30 -4.55
C LYS A 117 27.21 -8.46 -3.53
N ARG A 118 27.12 -8.92 -2.29
CA ARG A 118 26.53 -8.15 -1.19
C ARG A 118 27.23 -6.81 -1.02
N ASP A 119 28.56 -6.83 -0.95
CA ASP A 119 29.37 -5.62 -0.78
C ASP A 119 29.21 -4.67 -1.98
N TYR A 120 29.07 -5.20 -3.20
CA TYR A 120 28.74 -4.40 -4.38
C TYR A 120 27.39 -3.68 -4.23
N VAL A 121 26.34 -4.36 -3.75
CA VAL A 121 25.02 -3.74 -3.56
C VAL A 121 25.05 -2.69 -2.45
N ILE A 122 25.81 -2.93 -1.37
CA ILE A 122 26.01 -1.95 -0.30
C ILE A 122 26.73 -0.71 -0.83
N ASN A 123 27.80 -0.90 -1.60
CA ASN A 123 28.53 0.19 -2.23
C ASN A 123 27.65 0.96 -3.23
N GLU A 124 26.84 0.25 -4.02
CA GLU A 124 25.83 0.84 -4.90
C GLU A 124 24.84 1.71 -4.13
N LEU A 125 24.32 1.23 -3.01
CA LEU A 125 23.41 2.01 -2.18
C LEU A 125 24.07 3.30 -1.66
N VAL A 126 25.27 3.20 -1.08
CA VAL A 126 25.98 4.33 -0.45
C VAL A 126 26.43 5.38 -1.49
N GLU A 127 27.04 4.94 -2.59
CA GLU A 127 27.54 5.86 -3.62
C GLU A 127 26.40 6.53 -4.40
N THR A 128 25.36 5.78 -4.76
CA THR A 128 24.19 6.39 -5.43
C THR A 128 23.43 7.35 -4.51
N GLU A 129 23.51 7.17 -3.18
CA GLU A 129 22.96 8.13 -2.21
C GLU A 129 23.76 9.42 -2.18
N LYS A 130 25.08 9.32 -2.16
CA LYS A 130 25.98 10.48 -2.24
C LYS A 130 25.78 11.26 -3.54
N ASN A 131 25.71 10.58 -4.67
CA ASN A 131 25.43 11.22 -5.96
C ASN A 131 24.07 11.94 -5.94
N TYR A 132 23.04 11.32 -5.34
CA TYR A 132 21.74 11.96 -5.19
C TYR A 132 21.79 13.23 -4.31
N ILE A 133 22.53 13.19 -3.20
CA ILE A 133 22.78 14.39 -2.37
C ILE A 133 23.48 15.48 -3.17
N ASP A 134 24.44 15.12 -4.04
CA ASP A 134 25.13 16.08 -4.90
C ASP A 134 24.19 16.72 -5.94
N VAL A 135 23.21 15.97 -6.46
CA VAL A 135 22.13 16.52 -7.30
C VAL A 135 21.30 17.53 -6.52
N LEU A 136 20.87 17.21 -5.29
CA LEU A 136 20.11 18.14 -4.44
C LEU A 136 20.92 19.39 -4.09
N ASN A 137 22.21 19.22 -3.78
CA ASN A 137 23.15 20.31 -3.53
C ASN A 137 23.34 21.18 -4.77
N THR A 138 23.34 20.58 -5.96
CA THR A 138 23.41 21.30 -7.24
C THR A 138 22.16 22.16 -7.45
N LEU A 139 20.97 21.63 -7.16
CA LEU A 139 19.72 22.41 -7.16
C LEU A 139 19.82 23.61 -6.21
N LEU A 140 20.34 23.43 -4.99
CA LEU A 140 20.51 24.51 -4.01
C LEU A 140 21.51 25.59 -4.49
N LYS A 141 22.71 25.17 -4.89
CA LYS A 141 23.83 26.06 -5.20
C LYS A 141 23.71 26.76 -6.54
N HIS A 142 23.34 26.01 -7.58
CA HIS A 142 23.39 26.49 -8.96
C HIS A 142 22.05 26.98 -9.50
N PHE A 143 20.92 26.60 -8.87
CA PHE A 143 19.59 27.05 -9.29
C PHE A 143 18.92 27.94 -8.25
N ILE A 144 18.66 27.42 -7.04
CA ILE A 144 17.89 28.15 -6.01
C ILE A 144 18.57 29.47 -5.64
N ARG A 145 19.85 29.42 -5.22
CA ARG A 145 20.59 30.63 -4.80
C ARG A 145 20.66 31.70 -5.91
N PRO A 146 21.02 31.40 -7.18
CA PRO A 146 21.09 32.40 -8.23
C PRO A 146 19.74 32.91 -8.74
N LEU A 147 18.65 32.15 -8.58
CA LEU A 147 17.32 32.52 -9.05
C LEU A 147 16.49 33.28 -8.00
N THR A 148 16.85 33.18 -6.72
CA THR A 148 16.16 33.85 -5.60
C THR A 148 16.03 35.36 -5.81
N SER A 149 16.98 36.01 -6.49
CA SER A 149 16.94 37.47 -6.72
C SER A 149 16.12 37.90 -7.95
N ILE A 150 15.60 36.95 -8.74
CA ILE A 150 14.94 37.22 -10.04
C ILE A 150 13.52 36.67 -10.07
N ILE A 151 13.29 35.54 -9.42
CA ILE A 151 11.97 34.88 -9.34
C ILE A 151 11.26 35.34 -8.06
N LYS A 152 9.93 35.54 -8.14
CA LYS A 152 9.10 35.90 -6.98
C LYS A 152 9.11 34.79 -5.92
N ASP A 153 8.98 35.15 -4.65
CA ASP A 153 9.01 34.17 -3.55
C ASP A 153 7.96 33.07 -3.68
N ASP A 154 6.75 33.39 -4.14
CA ASP A 154 5.68 32.38 -4.33
C ASP A 154 6.00 31.39 -5.46
N ASP A 155 6.67 31.88 -6.51
CA ASP A 155 7.15 31.05 -7.61
C ASP A 155 8.34 30.20 -7.14
N MET A 156 9.24 30.76 -6.32
CA MET A 156 10.33 30.01 -5.69
C MET A 156 9.81 28.87 -4.81
N LYS A 157 8.80 29.14 -3.98
CA LYS A 157 8.13 28.12 -3.15
C LYS A 157 7.46 27.05 -4.00
N THR A 158 6.77 27.46 -5.07
CA THR A 158 6.08 26.52 -5.97
C THR A 158 7.08 25.65 -6.73
N ILE A 159 8.20 26.20 -7.19
CA ILE A 159 9.16 25.48 -8.05
C ILE A 159 10.12 24.60 -7.22
N PHE A 160 10.61 25.11 -6.10
CA PHE A 160 11.68 24.48 -5.31
C PHE A 160 11.24 24.01 -3.92
N GLY A 161 9.94 24.05 -3.62
CA GLY A 161 9.38 23.55 -2.37
C GLY A 161 9.89 22.15 -2.03
N GLY A 162 10.27 21.93 -0.78
CA GLY A 162 10.79 20.65 -0.28
C GLY A 162 12.26 20.33 -0.62
N ILE A 163 12.91 20.97 -1.61
CA ILE A 163 14.28 20.60 -2.02
C ILE A 163 15.31 20.72 -0.90
N LYS A 164 15.24 21.81 -0.12
CA LYS A 164 16.17 22.03 1.01
C LYS A 164 15.98 20.99 2.11
N GLU A 165 14.72 20.68 2.43
CA GLU A 165 14.36 19.67 3.43
C GLU A 165 14.80 18.27 2.99
N LEU A 166 14.58 17.91 1.72
CA LEU A 166 15.10 16.68 1.13
C LEU A 166 16.62 16.60 1.25
N TYR A 167 17.36 17.68 0.96
CA TYR A 167 18.81 17.69 1.10
C TYR A 167 19.26 17.38 2.54
N GLU A 168 18.62 18.01 3.54
CA GLU A 168 18.93 17.81 4.96
C GLU A 168 18.61 16.38 5.42
N ILE A 169 17.45 15.84 5.02
CA ILE A 169 17.03 14.47 5.30
C ILE A 169 18.01 13.46 4.73
N HIS A 170 18.34 13.60 3.44
CA HIS A 170 19.22 12.65 2.76
C HIS A 170 20.67 12.74 3.26
N MET A 171 21.13 13.93 3.68
CA MET A 171 22.42 14.05 4.36
C MET A 171 22.46 13.29 5.68
N GLY A 172 21.42 13.42 6.51
CA GLY A 172 21.31 12.65 7.75
C GLY A 172 21.20 11.14 7.53
N PHE A 173 20.43 10.73 6.52
CA PHE A 173 20.31 9.32 6.13
C PHE A 173 21.65 8.75 5.65
N HIS A 174 22.38 9.47 4.79
CA HIS A 174 23.69 9.04 4.31
C HIS A 174 24.73 8.88 5.43
N ILE A 175 24.71 9.75 6.44
CA ILE A 175 25.57 9.59 7.63
C ILE A 175 25.26 8.27 8.36
N GLN A 176 23.99 7.87 8.46
CA GLN A 176 23.62 6.58 9.06
C GLN A 176 24.02 5.40 8.19
N LEU A 177 23.94 5.51 6.85
CA LEU A 177 24.47 4.50 5.94
C LEU A 177 25.99 4.32 6.10
N LEU A 178 26.75 5.42 6.14
CA LEU A 178 28.20 5.38 6.37
C LEU A 178 28.55 4.75 7.72
N LYS A 179 27.78 5.06 8.77
CA LYS A 179 27.93 4.43 10.08
C LYS A 179 27.68 2.92 10.01
N ALA A 180 26.66 2.48 9.27
CA ALA A 180 26.31 1.07 9.13
C ALA A 180 27.39 0.24 8.40
N VAL A 181 28.11 0.85 7.46
CA VAL A 181 29.21 0.18 6.73
C VAL A 181 30.57 0.33 7.41
N THR A 182 30.66 1.11 8.49
CA THR A 182 31.91 1.29 9.25
C THR A 182 32.19 0.05 10.11
N PRO A 183 33.36 -0.59 9.99
CA PRO A 183 33.70 -1.77 10.79
C PRO A 183 33.62 -1.49 12.30
N GLY A 184 32.95 -2.39 13.04
CA GLY A 184 32.84 -2.30 14.49
C GLY A 184 31.83 -1.27 15.02
N SER A 185 31.03 -0.63 14.16
CA SER A 185 30.02 0.35 14.60
C SER A 185 28.84 -0.28 15.35
N GLY A 186 28.58 -1.57 15.13
CA GLY A 186 27.42 -2.30 15.64
C GLY A 186 26.07 -1.80 15.09
N PHE A 187 26.08 -0.81 14.19
CA PHE A 187 24.89 -0.20 13.61
C PHE A 187 24.56 -0.88 12.28
N LYS A 188 23.29 -1.19 12.05
CA LYS A 188 22.85 -2.01 10.92
C LYS A 188 22.29 -1.17 9.77
N LEU A 189 22.37 -1.68 8.54
CA LEU A 189 21.81 -0.99 7.37
C LEU A 189 20.29 -0.88 7.49
N SER A 190 19.64 -1.93 7.98
CA SER A 190 18.19 -1.91 8.21
C SER A 190 17.74 -0.81 9.18
N GLU A 191 18.51 -0.57 10.25
CA GLU A 191 18.22 0.46 11.24
C GLU A 191 18.24 1.85 10.61
N ALA A 192 19.14 2.13 9.67
CA ALA A 192 19.17 3.39 8.94
C ALA A 192 17.82 3.65 8.23
N PHE A 193 17.30 2.68 7.48
CA PHE A 193 16.02 2.84 6.78
C PHE A 193 14.83 2.97 7.74
N LEU A 194 14.80 2.14 8.79
CA LEU A 194 13.71 2.16 9.76
C LEU A 194 13.66 3.47 10.55
N ASN A 195 14.82 4.08 10.86
CA ASN A 195 14.89 5.36 11.55
C ASN A 195 14.43 6.54 10.68
N TRP A 196 14.62 6.46 9.35
CA TRP A 196 14.34 7.56 8.43
C TRP A 196 13.02 7.44 7.67
N ARG A 197 12.32 6.29 7.73
CA ARG A 197 11.07 6.04 6.98
C ARG A 197 10.00 7.13 7.14
N GLU A 198 9.86 7.72 8.33
CA GLU A 198 8.85 8.76 8.60
C GLU A 198 9.26 10.11 8.01
N GLN A 199 10.56 10.42 8.03
CA GLN A 199 11.10 11.64 7.45
C GLN A 199 10.95 11.64 5.93
N PHE A 200 11.00 10.47 5.29
CA PHE A 200 10.74 10.36 3.85
C PHE A 200 9.29 10.64 3.44
N LEU A 201 8.35 10.86 4.36
CA LEU A 201 6.97 11.17 4.00
C LEU A 201 6.80 12.58 3.41
N VAL A 202 7.79 13.46 3.55
CA VAL A 202 7.85 14.78 2.88
C VAL A 202 7.81 14.67 1.35
N TYR A 203 8.20 13.51 0.80
CA TYR A 203 8.06 13.22 -0.62
C TYR A 203 6.61 13.24 -1.10
N GLY A 204 5.63 13.04 -0.22
CA GLY A 204 4.21 13.12 -0.58
C GLY A 204 3.85 14.50 -1.13
N GLU A 205 4.17 15.56 -0.40
CA GLU A 205 3.93 16.94 -0.83
C GLU A 205 4.78 17.31 -2.05
N TYR A 206 6.06 16.89 -2.05
CA TYR A 206 6.95 17.13 -3.18
C TYR A 206 6.40 16.56 -4.50
N CYS A 207 5.99 15.28 -4.49
CA CYS A 207 5.47 14.59 -5.69
C CYS A 207 4.08 15.10 -6.11
N ALA A 208 3.24 15.52 -5.16
CA ALA A 208 1.96 16.15 -5.44
C ALA A 208 2.15 17.51 -6.16
N ASN A 209 3.15 18.29 -5.76
CA ASN A 209 3.45 19.59 -6.36
C ASN A 209 4.31 19.54 -7.63
N LEU A 210 4.99 18.42 -7.91
CA LEU A 210 5.99 18.32 -9.01
C LEU A 210 5.46 18.79 -10.37
N THR A 211 4.26 18.37 -10.78
CA THR A 211 3.67 18.77 -12.07
C THR A 211 3.42 20.28 -12.14
N LYS A 212 2.96 20.88 -11.04
CA LYS A 212 2.75 22.32 -10.92
C LYS A 212 4.08 23.08 -10.97
N ALA A 213 5.10 22.60 -10.25
CA ALA A 213 6.46 23.15 -10.29
C ALA A 213 7.03 23.17 -11.71
N GLN A 214 6.91 22.04 -12.42
CA GLN A 214 7.42 21.89 -13.78
C GLN A 214 6.70 22.80 -14.79
N SER A 215 5.37 22.90 -14.71
CA SER A 215 4.60 23.84 -15.53
C SER A 215 4.96 25.28 -15.21
N ARG A 216 5.14 25.61 -13.93
CA ARG A 216 5.48 26.96 -13.51
C ARG A 216 6.84 27.41 -14.04
N ILE A 217 7.85 26.52 -14.06
CA ILE A 217 9.14 26.81 -14.70
C ILE A 217 8.96 27.23 -16.16
N VAL A 218 8.15 26.48 -16.93
CA VAL A 218 7.90 26.75 -18.35
C VAL A 218 7.20 28.10 -18.55
N GLU A 219 6.29 28.46 -17.65
CA GLU A 219 5.60 29.75 -17.69
C GLU A 219 6.55 30.92 -17.41
N ILE A 220 7.34 30.84 -16.34
CA ILE A 220 8.25 31.93 -15.96
C ILE A 220 9.42 32.07 -16.95
N SER A 221 9.82 30.99 -17.64
CA SER A 221 10.85 31.03 -18.68
C SER A 221 10.40 31.76 -19.94
N ARG A 222 9.13 32.18 -20.05
CA ARG A 222 8.71 33.12 -21.10
C ARG A 222 9.30 34.52 -20.90
N ASN A 223 9.71 34.85 -19.66
CA ASN A 223 10.46 36.05 -19.39
C ASN A 223 11.93 35.84 -19.80
N GLU A 224 12.41 36.65 -20.73
CA GLU A 224 13.75 36.53 -21.30
C GLU A 224 14.87 36.63 -20.25
N ILE A 225 14.71 37.47 -19.21
CA ILE A 225 15.70 37.63 -18.13
C ILE A 225 15.80 36.34 -17.31
N VAL A 226 14.65 35.76 -16.96
CA VAL A 226 14.58 34.49 -16.23
C VAL A 226 15.14 33.36 -17.09
N ASN A 227 14.78 33.32 -18.37
CA ASN A 227 15.26 32.31 -19.31
C ASN A 227 16.79 32.33 -19.48
N GLN A 228 17.38 33.50 -19.70
CA GLN A 228 18.83 33.65 -19.80
C GLN A 228 19.54 33.22 -18.51
N LYS A 229 18.97 33.57 -17.35
CA LYS A 229 19.53 33.12 -16.08
C LYS A 229 19.44 31.60 -15.93
N LEU A 230 18.31 30.98 -16.28
CA LEU A 230 18.12 29.53 -16.25
C LEU A 230 19.11 28.79 -17.14
N ILE A 231 19.32 29.27 -18.38
CA ILE A 231 20.31 28.70 -19.30
C ILE A 231 21.72 28.78 -18.72
N LYS A 232 22.09 29.92 -18.13
CA LYS A 232 23.39 30.08 -17.47
C LYS A 232 23.55 29.12 -16.29
N CYS A 233 22.55 29.04 -15.41
CA CYS A 233 22.53 28.09 -14.29
C CYS A 233 22.67 26.63 -14.78
N GLN A 234 21.98 26.27 -15.86
CA GLN A 234 22.04 24.93 -16.45
C GLN A 234 23.44 24.62 -17.01
N GLN A 235 24.07 25.60 -17.67
CA GLN A 235 25.42 25.45 -18.19
C GLN A 235 26.45 25.25 -17.07
N GLU A 236 26.32 26.01 -15.98
CA GLU A 236 27.20 25.90 -14.80
C GLU A 236 26.98 24.61 -14.00
N ALA A 237 25.75 24.09 -13.95
CA ALA A 237 25.40 22.93 -13.15
C ALA A 237 25.73 21.58 -13.83
N ASN A 238 25.53 21.46 -15.15
CA ASN A 238 25.65 20.18 -15.85
C ASN A 238 26.06 20.31 -17.33
N ASN A 239 26.74 21.41 -17.69
CA ASN A 239 27.19 21.69 -19.06
C ASN A 239 26.03 21.73 -20.07
N GLY A 240 24.81 22.05 -19.64
CA GLY A 240 23.64 22.11 -20.51
C GLY A 240 22.98 20.76 -20.77
N LYS A 241 23.49 19.65 -20.23
CA LYS A 241 23.02 18.29 -20.51
C LYS A 241 21.55 18.06 -20.10
N PHE A 242 21.14 18.57 -18.95
CA PHE A 242 19.78 18.36 -18.42
C PHE A 242 19.10 19.67 -18.04
N LYS A 243 17.83 19.84 -18.42
CA LYS A 243 17.06 21.04 -18.04
C LYS A 243 16.65 20.96 -16.58
N LEU A 244 16.50 22.11 -15.93
CA LEU A 244 16.06 22.20 -14.52
C LEU A 244 14.79 21.37 -14.26
N ARG A 245 13.80 21.47 -15.16
CA ARG A 245 12.54 20.72 -15.05
C ARG A 245 12.75 19.22 -14.94
N ASP A 246 13.76 18.69 -15.64
CA ASP A 246 14.04 17.27 -15.68
C ASP A 246 14.83 16.82 -14.43
N ILE A 247 15.73 17.67 -13.92
CA ILE A 247 16.45 17.44 -12.65
C ILE A 247 15.47 17.39 -11.47
N LEU A 248 14.40 18.18 -11.48
CA LEU A 248 13.35 18.13 -10.45
C LEU A 248 12.56 16.81 -10.42
N SER A 249 12.66 15.96 -11.45
CA SER A 249 12.07 14.62 -11.41
C SER A 249 12.91 13.62 -10.59
N VAL A 250 14.21 13.89 -10.42
CA VAL A 250 15.17 12.95 -9.82
C VAL A 250 14.80 12.52 -8.39
N PRO A 251 14.34 13.43 -7.48
CA PRO A 251 13.91 13.02 -6.15
C PRO A 251 12.79 11.95 -6.15
N MET A 252 11.76 12.13 -6.98
CA MET A 252 10.68 11.16 -7.11
C MET A 252 11.20 9.78 -7.55
N GLN A 253 12.24 9.76 -8.37
CA GLN A 253 12.83 8.51 -8.83
C GLN A 253 13.66 7.85 -7.74
N ARG A 254 14.46 8.63 -6.99
CA ARG A 254 15.32 8.13 -5.92
C ARG A 254 14.52 7.36 -4.87
N ILE A 255 13.44 7.96 -4.36
CA ILE A 255 12.63 7.34 -3.29
C ILE A 255 12.04 5.99 -3.73
N LEU A 256 11.76 5.82 -5.02
CA LEU A 256 11.25 4.57 -5.62
C LEU A 256 12.35 3.53 -5.90
N LYS A 257 13.64 3.85 -5.74
CA LYS A 257 14.73 2.86 -5.89
C LYS A 257 15.06 2.13 -4.60
N TYR A 258 14.72 2.67 -3.43
CA TYR A 258 15.14 2.07 -2.15
C TYR A 258 14.59 0.66 -1.92
N HIS A 259 13.31 0.41 -2.20
CA HIS A 259 12.75 -0.93 -2.02
C HIS A 259 13.38 -1.95 -2.98
N LEU A 260 13.77 -1.53 -4.19
CA LEU A 260 14.47 -2.37 -5.18
C LEU A 260 15.91 -2.67 -4.75
N LEU A 261 16.63 -1.67 -4.24
CA LEU A 261 17.99 -1.84 -3.72
C LEU A 261 18.01 -2.75 -2.49
N LEU A 262 17.04 -2.58 -1.59
CA LEU A 262 16.88 -3.45 -0.42
C LEU A 262 16.52 -4.88 -0.83
N GLU A 263 15.65 -5.07 -1.82
CA GLU A 263 15.31 -6.39 -2.35
C GLU A 263 16.53 -7.11 -2.95
N LYS A 264 17.32 -6.38 -3.75
CA LYS A 264 18.60 -6.89 -4.27
C LYS A 264 19.60 -7.17 -3.14
N LEU A 265 19.64 -6.34 -2.10
CA LEU A 265 20.52 -6.57 -0.95
C LEU A 265 20.11 -7.84 -0.20
N ILE A 266 18.81 -8.03 0.05
CA ILE A 266 18.26 -9.23 0.70
C ILE A 266 18.61 -10.48 -0.10
N SER A 267 18.46 -10.47 -1.43
CA SER A 267 18.79 -11.64 -2.27
C SER A 267 20.27 -12.03 -2.20
N GLU A 268 21.15 -11.09 -1.90
CA GLU A 268 22.59 -11.32 -1.71
C GLU A 268 22.98 -11.47 -0.21
N THR A 269 22.01 -11.46 0.71
CA THR A 269 22.24 -11.65 2.15
C THR A 269 21.92 -13.08 2.56
N GLN A 270 22.81 -13.73 3.31
CA GLN A 270 22.49 -15.06 3.87
C GLN A 270 21.37 -14.95 4.93
N PRO A 271 20.40 -15.89 4.98
CA PRO A 271 19.29 -15.83 5.95
C PRO A 271 19.70 -15.86 7.43
N ASN A 272 20.89 -16.39 7.74
CA ASN A 272 21.48 -16.41 9.08
C ASN A 272 22.22 -15.11 9.46
N HIS A 273 22.36 -14.17 8.52
CA HIS A 273 22.99 -12.87 8.77
C HIS A 273 22.15 -12.07 9.77
N GLU A 274 22.81 -11.45 10.74
CA GLU A 274 22.15 -10.75 11.86
C GLU A 274 21.27 -9.54 11.46
N ASP A 275 21.42 -9.07 10.22
CA ASP A 275 20.67 -7.96 9.64
C ASP A 275 19.58 -8.43 8.64
N PHE A 276 19.50 -9.71 8.29
CA PHE A 276 18.60 -10.22 7.25
C PHE A 276 17.12 -9.84 7.51
N ARG A 277 16.62 -10.13 8.72
CA ARG A 277 15.25 -9.76 9.14
C ARG A 277 15.03 -8.27 9.33
N GLY A 278 16.10 -7.54 9.65
CA GLY A 278 16.08 -6.09 9.64
C GLY A 278 15.81 -5.57 8.22
N LEU A 279 16.55 -6.09 7.25
CA LEU A 279 16.47 -5.68 5.84
C LEU A 279 15.11 -5.99 5.23
N GLU A 280 14.48 -7.13 5.54
CA GLU A 280 13.11 -7.43 5.12
C GLU A 280 12.11 -6.38 5.62
N ARG A 281 12.17 -6.04 6.91
CA ARG A 281 11.32 -4.99 7.50
C ARG A 281 11.62 -3.62 6.91
N ALA A 282 12.89 -3.31 6.62
CA ALA A 282 13.27 -2.08 5.94
C ALA A 282 12.69 -2.01 4.52
N ARG A 283 12.73 -3.11 3.75
CA ARG A 283 12.12 -3.19 2.42
C ARG A 283 10.61 -2.93 2.51
N GLU A 284 9.91 -3.61 3.42
CA GLU A 284 8.48 -3.40 3.62
C GLU A 284 8.15 -1.96 4.01
N ALA A 285 8.96 -1.36 4.90
CA ALA A 285 8.81 0.05 5.27
C ALA A 285 8.96 0.97 4.06
N MET A 286 9.92 0.72 3.17
CA MET A 286 10.10 1.53 1.97
C MET A 286 9.02 1.33 0.92
N VAL A 287 8.44 0.13 0.81
CA VAL A 287 7.21 -0.10 0.01
C VAL A 287 6.04 0.68 0.59
N ASP A 288 5.90 0.71 1.93
CA ASP A 288 4.84 1.46 2.60
C ASP A 288 4.97 2.98 2.39
N VAL A 289 6.20 3.52 2.40
CA VAL A 289 6.52 4.91 2.05
C VAL A 289 6.13 5.21 0.59
N ALA A 290 6.52 4.36 -0.37
CA ALA A 290 6.17 4.56 -1.78
C ALA A 290 4.66 4.57 -2.00
N GLN A 291 3.93 3.66 -1.35
CA GLN A 291 2.47 3.62 -1.41
C GLN A 291 1.84 4.86 -0.76
N TYR A 292 2.39 5.35 0.37
CA TYR A 292 1.93 6.59 1.00
C TYR A 292 2.04 7.78 0.04
N ILE A 293 3.21 7.97 -0.59
CA ILE A 293 3.45 9.06 -1.56
C ILE A 293 2.45 8.99 -2.71
N ASN A 294 2.20 7.79 -3.23
CA ASN A 294 1.23 7.58 -4.31
C ASN A 294 -0.20 7.99 -3.92
N GLU A 295 -0.66 7.61 -2.72
CA GLU A 295 -1.98 8.03 -2.23
C GLU A 295 -2.06 9.53 -1.97
N VAL A 296 -1.00 10.16 -1.43
CA VAL A 296 -0.95 11.62 -1.24
C VAL A 296 -1.08 12.33 -2.59
N LYS A 297 -0.38 11.85 -3.63
CA LYS A 297 -0.53 12.39 -4.99
C LYS A 297 -1.95 12.20 -5.51
N ARG A 298 -2.53 11.01 -5.38
CA ARG A 298 -3.89 10.72 -5.83
C ARG A 298 -4.93 11.60 -5.15
N ASP A 299 -4.83 11.75 -3.82
CA ASP A 299 -5.72 12.62 -3.07
C ASP A 299 -5.53 14.09 -3.47
N SER A 300 -4.29 14.55 -3.71
CA SER A 300 -4.04 15.91 -4.20
C SER A 300 -4.73 16.17 -5.54
N ASP A 301 -4.60 15.25 -6.50
CA ASP A 301 -5.26 15.36 -7.81
C ASP A 301 -6.79 15.36 -7.65
N THR A 302 -7.32 14.51 -6.77
CA THR A 302 -8.76 14.43 -6.46
C THR A 302 -9.28 15.70 -5.79
N LEU A 303 -8.52 16.28 -4.85
CA LEU A 303 -8.89 17.50 -4.15
C LEU A 303 -8.93 18.70 -5.11
N GLN A 304 -8.05 18.75 -6.12
CA GLN A 304 -8.12 19.77 -7.17
C GLN A 304 -9.41 19.63 -7.99
N ILE A 305 -9.77 18.42 -8.41
CA ILE A 305 -11.04 18.16 -9.09
C ILE A 305 -12.22 18.61 -8.23
N MET A 306 -12.19 18.32 -6.93
CA MET A 306 -13.25 18.75 -6.00
C MET A 306 -13.33 20.27 -5.87
N ALA A 307 -12.20 20.98 -5.87
CA ALA A 307 -12.18 22.44 -5.85
C ALA A 307 -12.82 23.03 -7.12
N ASP A 308 -12.48 22.48 -8.29
CA ASP A 308 -13.06 22.91 -9.57
C ASP A 308 -14.58 22.64 -9.62
N ILE A 309 -15.03 21.50 -9.07
CA ILE A 309 -16.46 21.20 -8.91
C ILE A 309 -17.12 22.21 -7.97
N GLU A 310 -16.52 22.52 -6.83
CA GLU A 310 -17.04 23.49 -5.86
C GLU A 310 -17.23 24.88 -6.49
N GLU A 311 -16.29 25.33 -7.32
CA GLU A 311 -16.39 26.59 -8.08
C GLU A 311 -17.50 26.56 -9.16
N SER A 312 -17.75 25.40 -9.75
CA SER A 312 -18.76 25.22 -10.81
C SER A 312 -20.20 25.10 -10.31
N ILE A 313 -20.42 24.84 -9.00
CA ILE A 313 -21.76 24.69 -8.44
C ILE A 313 -22.35 26.06 -8.04
N THR A 314 -23.48 26.41 -8.66
CA THR A 314 -24.25 27.64 -8.38
C THR A 314 -25.43 27.36 -7.46
N ASP A 315 -26.02 28.41 -6.87
CA ASP A 315 -27.16 28.32 -5.93
C ASP A 315 -26.90 27.46 -4.69
N TRP A 316 -25.63 27.26 -4.34
CA TRP A 316 -25.21 26.50 -3.18
C TRP A 316 -25.51 27.30 -1.90
N GLU A 317 -26.61 26.96 -1.21
CA GLU A 317 -27.07 27.70 -0.02
C GLU A 317 -26.06 27.64 1.15
N SER A 318 -25.15 26.67 1.15
CA SER A 318 -24.14 26.45 2.20
C SER A 318 -22.71 26.77 1.75
N LYS A 319 -22.45 27.93 1.12
CA LYS A 319 -21.08 28.36 0.68
C LYS A 319 -20.01 28.37 1.79
N GLN A 320 -20.40 28.10 3.02
CA GLN A 320 -19.51 27.96 4.18
C GLN A 320 -18.99 26.52 4.38
N THR A 321 -19.56 25.51 3.72
CA THR A 321 -19.12 24.10 3.85
C THR A 321 -18.42 23.63 2.57
N LYS A 322 -17.12 23.33 2.67
CA LYS A 322 -16.31 22.81 1.55
C LYS A 322 -16.74 21.39 1.17
N LEU A 323 -16.61 21.02 -0.11
CA LEU A 323 -16.93 19.66 -0.57
C LEU A 323 -16.06 18.59 0.11
N THR A 324 -14.84 18.96 0.52
CA THR A 324 -13.92 18.09 1.28
C THR A 324 -14.53 17.58 2.58
N ASN A 325 -15.47 18.30 3.18
CA ASN A 325 -16.12 17.83 4.41
C ASN A 325 -17.03 16.62 4.17
N PHE A 326 -17.41 16.34 2.92
CA PHE A 326 -18.30 15.24 2.57
C PHE A 326 -17.58 13.94 2.20
N GLY A 327 -16.26 13.93 2.07
CA GLY A 327 -15.53 12.75 1.62
C GLY A 327 -14.86 12.92 0.27
N ARG A 328 -14.30 11.83 -0.23
CA ARG A 328 -13.84 11.70 -1.61
C ARG A 328 -15.04 11.64 -2.56
N LEU A 329 -14.86 12.16 -3.76
CA LEU A 329 -15.80 11.95 -4.87
C LEU A 329 -15.67 10.49 -5.34
N LEU A 330 -16.78 9.74 -5.29
CA LEU A 330 -16.81 8.33 -5.69
C LEU A 330 -17.35 8.16 -7.12
N LYS A 331 -18.36 8.97 -7.49
CA LYS A 331 -18.96 8.92 -8.82
C LYS A 331 -19.78 10.17 -9.12
N ASP A 332 -19.76 10.58 -10.37
CA ASP A 332 -20.61 11.63 -10.92
C ASP A 332 -21.26 11.23 -12.27
N GLY A 333 -22.25 12.02 -12.70
CA GLY A 333 -22.90 11.88 -14.02
C GLY A 333 -24.43 12.08 -14.02
N ASP A 334 -25.03 11.85 -15.19
CA ASP A 334 -26.46 12.07 -15.42
C ASP A 334 -27.36 10.94 -14.92
N LEU A 335 -28.43 11.32 -14.20
CA LEU A 335 -29.54 10.45 -13.82
C LEU A 335 -30.89 11.13 -14.05
N ARG A 336 -31.95 10.33 -14.20
CA ARG A 336 -33.32 10.82 -13.98
C ARG A 336 -33.74 10.40 -12.58
N ILE A 337 -34.32 11.33 -11.82
CA ILE A 337 -34.71 11.07 -10.43
C ILE A 337 -36.18 11.40 -10.24
N LYS A 338 -36.92 10.45 -9.68
CA LYS A 338 -38.29 10.63 -9.19
C LYS A 338 -38.26 10.79 -7.68
N ASP A 339 -38.66 11.96 -7.21
CA ASP A 339 -38.98 12.19 -5.80
C ASP A 339 -40.41 11.70 -5.54
N HIS A 340 -40.61 10.79 -4.59
CA HIS A 340 -41.94 10.22 -4.30
C HIS A 340 -42.87 11.19 -3.55
N HIS A 341 -42.38 12.30 -2.99
CA HIS A 341 -43.27 13.35 -2.47
C HIS A 341 -43.85 14.20 -3.60
N ILE A 342 -43.01 14.55 -4.58
CA ILE A 342 -43.39 15.46 -5.67
C ILE A 342 -43.99 14.67 -6.86
N GLN A 343 -43.73 13.36 -6.93
CA GLN A 343 -44.14 12.44 -7.99
C GLN A 343 -43.70 12.87 -9.41
N LYS A 344 -42.68 13.75 -9.51
CA LYS A 344 -42.13 14.24 -10.79
C LYS A 344 -40.76 13.65 -11.04
N ILE A 345 -40.58 13.11 -12.25
CA ILE A 345 -39.27 12.67 -12.76
C ILE A 345 -38.55 13.89 -13.33
N LYS A 346 -37.32 14.15 -12.87
CA LYS A 346 -36.51 15.27 -13.36
C LYS A 346 -35.10 14.80 -13.73
N PRO A 347 -34.50 15.30 -14.82
CA PRO A 347 -33.09 15.07 -15.12
C PRO A 347 -32.22 15.82 -14.10
N ARG A 348 -31.17 15.15 -13.62
CA ARG A 348 -30.21 15.66 -12.64
C ARG A 348 -28.81 15.21 -13.02
N TYR A 349 -27.84 16.08 -12.80
CA TYR A 349 -26.46 15.69 -12.69
C TYR A 349 -26.18 15.41 -11.21
N VAL A 350 -25.54 14.29 -10.92
CA VAL A 350 -25.39 13.78 -9.55
C VAL A 350 -23.92 13.66 -9.22
N PHE A 351 -23.56 14.03 -8.00
CA PHE A 351 -22.24 13.77 -7.41
C PHE A 351 -22.43 12.93 -6.15
N ILE A 352 -21.74 11.79 -6.05
CA ILE A 352 -21.69 10.95 -4.86
C ILE A 352 -20.35 11.15 -4.17
N PHE A 353 -20.43 11.61 -2.94
CA PHE A 353 -19.31 11.65 -1.99
C PHE A 353 -19.52 10.57 -0.92
N ASP A 354 -18.50 10.29 -0.11
CA ASP A 354 -18.61 9.29 0.98
C ASP A 354 -19.83 9.52 1.88
N ARG A 355 -20.14 10.78 2.24
CA ARG A 355 -21.20 11.12 3.20
C ARG A 355 -22.51 11.56 2.56
N VAL A 356 -22.47 12.11 1.34
CA VAL A 356 -23.64 12.76 0.74
C VAL A 356 -23.76 12.49 -0.76
N MET A 357 -24.98 12.56 -1.26
CA MET A 357 -25.30 12.62 -2.69
C MET A 357 -25.87 14.01 -3.02
N ILE A 358 -25.20 14.75 -3.90
CA ILE A 358 -25.59 16.09 -4.33
C ILE A 358 -26.32 15.97 -5.66
N LEU A 359 -27.50 16.59 -5.74
CA LEU A 359 -28.34 16.66 -6.93
C LEU A 359 -28.26 18.06 -7.51
N CYS A 360 -27.81 18.16 -8.77
CA CYS A 360 -27.69 19.39 -9.51
C CYS A 360 -28.53 19.36 -10.79
N LYS A 361 -28.82 20.54 -11.34
CA LYS A 361 -29.27 20.73 -12.71
C LYS A 361 -28.09 21.26 -13.51
N ALA A 362 -27.62 20.51 -14.51
CA ALA A 362 -26.60 21.00 -15.44
C ALA A 362 -27.14 22.19 -16.24
N VAL A 363 -26.37 23.28 -16.29
CA VAL A 363 -26.66 24.51 -17.03
C VAL A 363 -25.37 24.94 -17.73
N ARG A 364 -25.20 24.55 -19.00
CA ARG A 364 -23.93 24.72 -19.73
C ARG A 364 -22.78 24.05 -18.96
N ASP A 365 -21.73 24.80 -18.64
CA ASP A 365 -20.53 24.34 -17.93
C ASP A 365 -20.63 24.52 -16.40
N GLN A 366 -21.83 24.77 -15.87
CA GLN A 366 -22.09 24.95 -14.44
C GLN A 366 -23.20 24.02 -13.93
N TYR A 367 -23.23 23.81 -12.62
CA TYR A 367 -24.19 22.94 -11.95
C TYR A 367 -25.05 23.73 -10.97
N SER A 368 -26.33 23.95 -11.26
CA SER A 368 -27.23 24.63 -10.34
C SER A 368 -27.73 23.64 -9.28
N PHE A 369 -27.35 23.87 -8.01
CA PHE A 369 -27.70 23.04 -6.86
C PHE A 369 -29.22 22.86 -6.71
N LYS A 370 -29.65 21.66 -6.30
CA LYS A 370 -31.08 21.35 -6.08
C LYS A 370 -31.35 20.63 -4.77
N ALA A 371 -30.49 19.70 -4.35
CA ALA A 371 -30.64 19.00 -3.08
C ALA A 371 -29.31 18.37 -2.65
N CYS A 372 -29.13 18.19 -1.36
CA CYS A 372 -28.05 17.41 -0.76
C CYS A 372 -28.68 16.33 0.12
N LEU A 373 -28.37 15.06 -0.15
CA LEU A 373 -28.93 13.91 0.56
C LEU A 373 -27.85 13.26 1.41
N SER A 374 -28.01 13.27 2.74
CA SER A 374 -27.12 12.54 3.66
C SER A 374 -27.28 11.05 3.46
N LEU A 375 -26.25 10.36 2.95
CA LEU A 375 -26.33 8.93 2.62
C LEU A 375 -26.57 8.06 3.86
N ALA A 376 -26.11 8.49 5.04
CA ALA A 376 -26.34 7.79 6.31
C ALA A 376 -27.84 7.56 6.62
N ASP A 377 -28.71 8.43 6.09
CA ASP A 377 -30.17 8.36 6.30
C ASP A 377 -30.87 7.38 5.36
N PHE A 378 -30.19 6.82 4.36
CA PHE A 378 -30.81 6.02 3.30
C PHE A 378 -30.29 4.57 3.28
N LYS A 379 -31.09 3.70 2.65
CA LYS A 379 -30.71 2.38 2.17
C LYS A 379 -30.94 2.30 0.67
N VAL A 380 -30.11 1.51 -0.02
CA VAL A 380 -30.25 1.24 -1.46
C VAL A 380 -31.00 -0.07 -1.65
N GLU A 381 -32.03 -0.06 -2.51
CA GLU A 381 -32.80 -1.26 -2.86
C GLU A 381 -32.78 -1.43 -4.38
N ASP A 382 -32.20 -2.56 -4.83
CA ASP A 382 -32.14 -2.90 -6.25
C ASP A 382 -33.51 -3.41 -6.73
N ALA A 383 -34.07 -2.73 -7.74
CA ALA A 383 -35.30 -3.14 -8.38
C ALA A 383 -35.02 -4.10 -9.55
N SER A 384 -35.54 -5.32 -9.47
CA SER A 384 -35.51 -6.26 -10.59
C SER A 384 -36.36 -5.72 -11.75
N CYS A 385 -35.73 -5.43 -12.89
CA CYS A 385 -36.42 -4.91 -14.05
C CYS A 385 -37.18 -6.04 -14.76
N ARG A 386 -38.51 -5.96 -14.87
CA ARG A 386 -39.26 -6.81 -15.81
C ARG A 386 -39.05 -6.26 -17.22
N LYS A 387 -38.63 -7.09 -18.17
CA LYS A 387 -38.45 -6.71 -19.58
C LYS A 387 -39.78 -6.19 -20.14
N THR A 388 -39.99 -4.88 -20.18
CA THR A 388 -41.16 -4.27 -20.83
C THR A 388 -40.81 -3.93 -22.27
N LEU A 389 -41.66 -4.36 -23.22
CA LEU A 389 -41.58 -4.05 -24.65
C LEU A 389 -41.99 -2.59 -24.94
N HIS A 390 -41.28 -1.61 -24.38
CA HIS A 390 -41.53 -0.18 -24.65
C HIS A 390 -40.44 0.48 -25.51
N ARG A 391 -40.87 1.44 -26.33
CA ARG A 391 -40.14 2.03 -27.48
C ARG A 391 -38.88 2.86 -27.17
N ASP A 392 -38.56 3.14 -25.90
CA ASP A 392 -37.33 3.83 -25.50
C ASP A 392 -36.78 3.24 -24.18
N ALA A 393 -36.10 2.10 -24.29
CA ALA A 393 -35.60 1.30 -23.17
C ALA A 393 -34.44 1.96 -22.39
N ARG A 394 -33.92 3.09 -22.86
CA ARG A 394 -32.70 3.75 -22.38
C ARG A 394 -32.84 4.46 -21.03
N TRP A 395 -33.95 4.35 -20.30
CA TRP A 395 -34.06 4.87 -18.92
C TRP A 395 -34.89 3.93 -18.03
N ASN A 396 -34.95 2.64 -18.38
CA ASN A 396 -35.74 1.67 -17.63
C ASN A 396 -34.96 1.04 -16.47
N TYR A 397 -33.64 1.18 -16.44
CA TYR A 397 -32.81 0.63 -15.36
C TYR A 397 -32.88 1.53 -14.14
N HIS A 398 -33.57 1.07 -13.10
CA HIS A 398 -33.78 1.86 -11.89
C HIS A 398 -33.51 1.09 -10.59
N TRP A 399 -33.34 1.86 -9.52
CA TRP A 399 -33.23 1.40 -8.14
C TRP A 399 -33.88 2.42 -7.22
N TYR A 400 -34.09 2.03 -5.96
CA TYR A 400 -34.67 2.90 -4.95
C TYR A 400 -33.60 3.33 -3.95
N LEU A 401 -33.68 4.60 -3.55
CA LEU A 401 -32.99 5.14 -2.39
C LEU A 401 -34.06 5.50 -1.37
N VAL A 402 -34.21 4.66 -0.34
CA VAL A 402 -35.30 4.73 0.63
C VAL A 402 -34.76 5.25 1.95
N ARG A 403 -35.39 6.27 2.53
CA ARG A 403 -34.95 6.79 3.83
C ARG A 403 -35.22 5.74 4.91
N LYS A 404 -34.29 5.56 5.85
CA LYS A 404 -34.41 4.61 6.97
C LYS A 404 -35.62 4.89 7.87
N SER A 405 -36.08 6.15 7.93
CA SER A 405 -37.32 6.56 8.60
C SER A 405 -38.60 6.23 7.82
N GLU A 406 -38.48 5.66 6.62
CA GLU A 406 -39.56 5.39 5.65
C GLU A 406 -40.37 6.63 5.22
N SER A 407 -39.93 7.83 5.62
CA SER A 407 -40.66 9.07 5.35
C SER A 407 -40.62 9.47 3.88
N THR A 408 -39.53 9.17 3.17
CA THR A 408 -39.27 9.61 1.80
C THR A 408 -38.57 8.50 1.00
N ALA A 409 -38.78 8.49 -0.32
CA ALA A 409 -38.07 7.60 -1.24
C ALA A 409 -37.76 8.31 -2.56
N TYR A 410 -36.64 7.94 -3.18
CA TYR A 410 -36.27 8.35 -4.53
C TYR A 410 -36.19 7.12 -5.43
N THR A 411 -36.70 7.23 -6.66
CA THR A 411 -36.37 6.27 -7.73
C THR A 411 -35.37 6.93 -8.67
N LEU A 412 -34.21 6.31 -8.82
CA LEU A 412 -33.15 6.78 -9.70
C LEU A 412 -33.13 5.89 -10.93
N TYR A 413 -33.01 6.50 -12.11
CA TYR A 413 -32.99 5.83 -13.39
C TYR A 413 -31.66 6.12 -14.09
N ALA A 414 -30.99 5.07 -14.57
CA ALA A 414 -29.77 5.13 -15.37
C ALA A 414 -30.04 4.69 -16.82
N ARG A 415 -29.10 5.02 -17.71
CA ARG A 415 -29.26 4.74 -19.14
C ARG A 415 -29.11 3.28 -19.53
N THR A 416 -28.22 2.60 -18.83
CA THR A 416 -27.84 1.21 -19.06
C THR A 416 -27.81 0.45 -17.74
N GLU A 417 -27.87 -0.87 -17.82
CA GLU A 417 -27.73 -1.74 -16.65
C GLU A 417 -26.35 -1.58 -16.00
N ASP A 418 -25.29 -1.43 -16.82
CA ASP A 418 -23.93 -1.18 -16.32
C ASP A 418 -23.82 0.09 -15.51
N LEU A 419 -24.40 1.19 -16.00
CA LEU A 419 -24.42 2.44 -15.25
C LEU A 419 -25.20 2.27 -13.94
N LYS A 420 -26.35 1.60 -13.96
CA LYS A 420 -27.09 1.27 -12.73
C LYS A 420 -26.20 0.51 -11.74
N ARG A 421 -25.50 -0.55 -12.17
CA ARG A 421 -24.59 -1.32 -11.31
C ARG A 421 -23.46 -0.45 -10.73
N LYS A 422 -22.85 0.40 -11.56
CA LYS A 422 -21.78 1.34 -11.13
C LYS A 422 -22.31 2.36 -10.10
N TRP A 423 -23.51 2.91 -10.31
CA TRP A 423 -24.14 3.84 -9.37
C TRP A 423 -24.53 3.18 -8.04
N ILE A 424 -25.15 1.99 -8.08
CA ILE A 424 -25.47 1.22 -6.86
C ILE A 424 -24.18 0.90 -6.10
N LYS A 425 -23.14 0.45 -6.80
CA LYS A 425 -21.83 0.17 -6.19
C LYS A 425 -21.25 1.41 -5.50
N ALA A 426 -21.25 2.57 -6.15
CA ALA A 426 -20.74 3.80 -5.55
C ALA A 426 -21.50 4.20 -4.27
N ILE A 427 -22.84 4.08 -4.27
CA ILE A 427 -23.66 4.31 -3.07
C ILE A 427 -23.34 3.29 -1.98
N GLN A 428 -23.17 2.02 -2.34
CA GLN A 428 -22.85 0.95 -1.38
C GLN A 428 -21.46 1.13 -0.77
N ASP A 429 -20.47 1.52 -1.58
CA ASP A 429 -19.11 1.81 -1.13
C ASP A 429 -19.11 3.03 -0.17
N ALA A 430 -19.91 4.07 -0.47
CA ALA A 430 -20.12 5.22 0.42
C ALA A 430 -20.74 4.80 1.77
N LEU A 431 -21.81 4.00 1.74
CA LEU A 431 -22.46 3.50 2.95
C LEU A 431 -21.52 2.63 3.81
N ASP A 432 -20.72 1.76 3.17
CA ASP A 432 -19.70 0.96 3.86
C ASP A 432 -18.53 1.83 4.35
N ASN A 433 -18.27 3.00 3.76
CA ASN A 433 -17.31 3.96 4.31
C ASN A 433 -17.87 4.68 5.55
N ILE A 434 -19.16 5.04 5.54
CA ILE A 434 -19.82 5.66 6.71
C ILE A 434 -19.87 4.68 7.88
N GLU A 435 -20.29 3.43 7.62
CA GLU A 435 -20.48 2.39 8.63
C GLU A 435 -19.78 1.09 8.18
N PRO A 436 -18.45 0.98 8.37
CA PRO A 436 -17.71 -0.21 7.98
C PRO A 436 -18.20 -1.45 8.69
N ALA A 437 -18.31 -2.56 7.97
CA ALA A 437 -18.72 -3.85 8.55
C ALA A 437 -17.87 -4.25 9.77
N GLY A 438 -16.56 -3.94 9.76
CA GLY A 438 -15.64 -4.23 10.86
C GLY A 438 -16.02 -3.57 12.20
N CYS A 439 -16.74 -2.44 12.19
CA CYS A 439 -17.20 -1.78 13.41
C CYS A 439 -18.16 -2.66 14.22
N ARG A 440 -18.89 -3.58 13.56
CA ARG A 440 -19.82 -4.53 14.23
C ARG A 440 -19.11 -5.60 15.05
N SER A 441 -17.82 -5.81 14.79
CA SER A 441 -17.00 -6.83 15.47
C SER A 441 -16.18 -6.28 16.64
N THR A 442 -16.37 -5.00 16.99
CA THR A 442 -15.64 -4.34 18.07
C THR A 442 -16.56 -3.46 18.91
N ASP A 443 -16.13 -3.09 20.11
CA ASP A 443 -16.79 -2.11 20.99
C ASP A 443 -16.26 -0.67 20.80
N HIS A 444 -15.36 -0.47 19.83
CA HIS A 444 -14.88 0.83 19.39
C HIS A 444 -15.97 1.58 18.61
N ASN A 445 -15.97 2.91 18.71
CA ASN A 445 -16.83 3.77 17.89
C ASN A 445 -15.97 4.48 16.84
N PHE A 446 -15.68 3.79 15.73
CA PHE A 446 -14.88 4.35 14.65
C PHE A 446 -15.70 5.25 13.74
N SER A 447 -15.17 6.43 13.45
CA SER A 447 -15.66 7.30 12.38
C SER A 447 -14.54 7.64 11.40
N MET A 448 -14.91 7.83 10.12
CA MET A 448 -13.95 8.28 9.10
C MET A 448 -13.30 9.59 9.54
N HIS A 449 -11.98 9.66 9.49
CA HIS A 449 -11.22 10.79 10.01
C HIS A 449 -10.10 11.23 9.06
N THR A 450 -9.93 12.54 8.95
CA THR A 450 -8.78 13.15 8.28
C THR A 450 -7.73 13.49 9.33
N PHE A 451 -6.55 12.91 9.22
CA PHE A 451 -5.42 13.15 10.12
C PHE A 451 -4.53 14.27 9.54
N ASP A 452 -4.20 15.27 10.35
CA ASP A 452 -3.38 16.43 9.92
C ASP A 452 -1.89 16.09 9.75
N LYS A 453 -1.45 14.96 10.32
CA LYS A 453 -0.06 14.48 10.27
C LYS A 453 -0.04 13.03 9.82
N PRO A 454 1.06 12.58 9.18
CA PRO A 454 1.23 11.16 8.89
C PRO A 454 1.04 10.33 10.16
N THR A 455 0.13 9.35 10.07
CA THR A 455 -0.31 8.54 11.22
C THR A 455 -0.21 7.07 10.83
N THR A 456 0.19 6.21 11.75
CA THR A 456 0.23 4.77 11.53
C THR A 456 -1.02 4.08 12.06
N CYS A 457 -1.44 3.01 11.39
CA CYS A 457 -2.49 2.15 11.90
C CYS A 457 -1.99 1.39 13.12
N THR A 458 -2.74 1.43 14.21
CA THR A 458 -2.38 0.75 15.48
C THR A 458 -2.33 -0.78 15.36
N HIS A 459 -2.97 -1.37 14.34
CA HIS A 459 -2.98 -2.82 14.14
C HIS A 459 -1.82 -3.31 13.26
N CYS A 460 -1.68 -2.76 12.05
CA CYS A 460 -0.68 -3.27 11.09
C CYS A 460 0.63 -2.46 11.08
N SER A 461 0.72 -1.37 11.87
CA SER A 461 1.86 -0.45 11.93
C SER A 461 2.26 0.22 10.60
N LYS A 462 1.43 0.08 9.55
CA LYS A 462 1.59 0.76 8.26
C LYS A 462 0.95 2.15 8.28
N PHE A 463 1.39 3.04 7.41
CA PHE A 463 0.83 4.39 7.33
C PHE A 463 -0.64 4.39 6.92
N LEU A 464 -1.44 5.27 7.51
CA LEU A 464 -2.74 5.70 6.98
C LEU A 464 -2.45 6.67 5.84
N LYS A 465 -2.73 6.24 4.61
CA LYS A 465 -2.22 6.87 3.39
C LYS A 465 -3.21 7.90 2.85
N GLY A 466 -2.68 8.96 2.25
CA GLY A 466 -3.46 10.05 1.65
C GLY A 466 -3.49 11.34 2.47
N ILE A 467 -4.28 12.30 2.01
CA ILE A 467 -4.42 13.65 2.59
C ILE A 467 -5.78 13.80 3.28
N ILE A 468 -6.80 13.08 2.82
CA ILE A 468 -8.18 13.22 3.31
C ILE A 468 -8.74 11.85 3.66
N PHE A 469 -9.45 11.71 4.78
CA PHE A 469 -10.06 10.46 5.21
C PHE A 469 -9.14 9.23 5.02
N GLN A 470 -7.91 9.32 5.53
CA GLN A 470 -6.87 8.28 5.37
C GLN A 470 -7.23 6.98 6.09
N GLY A 471 -8.13 7.06 7.07
CA GLY A 471 -8.58 5.94 7.85
C GLY A 471 -9.69 6.34 8.82
N TYR A 472 -9.76 5.59 9.91
CA TYR A 472 -10.80 5.73 10.91
C TYR A 472 -10.17 6.04 12.26
N LYS A 473 -10.87 6.86 13.04
CA LYS A 473 -10.49 7.19 14.40
C LYS A 473 -11.61 6.80 15.35
N CYS A 474 -11.27 6.08 16.41
CA CYS A 474 -12.23 5.75 17.45
C CYS A 474 -12.53 7.02 18.27
N GLU A 475 -13.79 7.44 18.34
CA GLU A 475 -14.21 8.65 19.05
C GLU A 475 -14.03 8.55 20.57
N LYS A 476 -13.95 7.32 21.10
CA LYS A 476 -13.80 7.07 22.53
C LYS A 476 -12.33 7.03 22.97
N CYS A 477 -11.48 6.29 22.24
CA CYS A 477 -10.09 6.05 22.64
C CYS A 477 -9.03 6.65 21.70
N ASN A 478 -9.45 7.38 20.66
CA ASN A 478 -8.58 8.00 19.64
C ASN A 478 -7.71 7.04 18.82
N LEU A 479 -7.97 5.72 18.89
CA LEU A 479 -7.24 4.72 18.12
C LEU A 479 -7.41 4.97 16.62
N ALA A 480 -6.33 4.86 15.86
CA ALA A 480 -6.30 5.10 14.42
C ALA A 480 -6.12 3.77 13.66
N ALA A 481 -6.99 3.48 12.69
CA ALA A 481 -6.95 2.22 11.95
C ALA A 481 -7.35 2.37 10.48
N HIS A 482 -6.79 1.51 9.62
CA HIS A 482 -7.34 1.30 8.28
C HIS A 482 -8.72 0.65 8.38
N LYS A 483 -9.57 0.85 7.37
CA LYS A 483 -10.89 0.23 7.28
C LYS A 483 -10.86 -1.29 7.56
N MET A 484 -9.91 -1.98 6.92
CA MET A 484 -9.76 -3.44 7.05
C MET A 484 -9.08 -3.89 8.34
N CYS A 485 -8.43 -2.97 9.05
CA CYS A 485 -7.82 -3.27 10.34
C CYS A 485 -8.79 -3.09 11.52
N ILE A 486 -9.94 -2.42 11.33
CA ILE A 486 -10.92 -2.14 12.39
C ILE A 486 -11.27 -3.41 13.17
N VAL A 487 -11.60 -4.49 12.46
CA VAL A 487 -11.99 -5.78 13.06
C VAL A 487 -10.94 -6.35 14.03
N ASN A 488 -9.67 -6.01 13.84
CA ASN A 488 -8.55 -6.53 14.64
C ASN A 488 -8.05 -5.54 15.71
N THR A 489 -8.78 -4.45 15.97
CA THR A 489 -8.38 -3.41 16.94
C THR A 489 -8.65 -3.77 18.41
N GLY A 490 -9.18 -4.97 18.67
CA GLY A 490 -9.45 -5.45 20.03
C GLY A 490 -10.55 -4.65 20.73
N ARG A 491 -10.44 -4.49 22.06
CA ARG A 491 -11.44 -3.80 22.89
C ARG A 491 -11.14 -2.32 23.11
N CYS A 492 -12.16 -1.48 22.99
CA CYS A 492 -12.15 -0.05 23.22
C CYS A 492 -11.82 0.28 24.68
N GLY A 493 -11.00 1.31 24.87
CA GLY A 493 -10.40 1.63 26.17
C GLY A 493 -9.07 0.90 26.42
N SER A 494 -8.66 0.01 25.52
CA SER A 494 -7.33 -0.58 25.53
C SER A 494 -6.30 0.30 24.80
N ARG A 495 -5.83 1.35 25.50
CA ARG A 495 -4.41 1.81 25.59
C ARG A 495 -3.79 2.81 24.60
N GLN A 496 -3.18 3.83 25.21
CA GLN A 496 -1.74 4.10 25.04
C GLN A 496 -0.96 3.37 26.17
N PRO A 497 0.32 2.99 25.97
CA PRO A 497 1.16 2.55 27.07
C PRO A 497 1.44 3.75 27.99
N PRO A 498 1.22 3.63 29.30
CA PRO A 498 1.61 4.66 30.26
C PRO A 498 3.13 4.79 30.40
N GLU A 499 3.57 5.88 31.04
CA GLU A 499 4.99 6.13 31.31
C GLU A 499 5.63 4.96 32.07
N LEU A 500 6.90 4.68 31.74
CA LEU A 500 7.66 3.61 32.37
C LEU A 500 7.80 3.86 33.88
N PRO A 501 7.55 2.86 34.75
CA PRO A 501 7.86 2.99 36.16
C PRO A 501 9.37 3.17 36.37
N PRO A 502 9.80 3.81 37.47
CA PRO A 502 11.22 3.93 37.82
C PRO A 502 11.88 2.55 37.92
N ARG A 503 13.13 2.47 37.45
CA ARG A 503 13.90 1.23 37.40
C ARG A 503 14.17 0.74 38.84
N PRO A 504 13.91 -0.55 39.17
CA PRO A 504 14.37 -1.13 40.42
C PRO A 504 15.90 -1.16 40.42
N ASP A 505 16.53 -0.70 41.51
CA ASP A 505 17.97 -0.84 41.72
C ASP A 505 18.34 -2.32 41.72
N LYS A 506 19.22 -2.73 40.80
CA LYS A 506 19.85 -4.05 40.89
C LYS A 506 20.83 -4.02 42.06
N PRO A 507 20.85 -5.01 42.96
CA PRO A 507 22.00 -5.20 43.84
C PRO A 507 23.23 -5.42 42.97
N GLU A 508 24.22 -4.54 43.06
CA GLU A 508 25.53 -4.72 42.45
C GLU A 508 26.18 -5.94 43.09
N GLN A 509 26.19 -7.06 42.37
CA GLN A 509 27.16 -8.12 42.60
C GLN A 509 28.31 -7.88 41.62
N GLU A 510 29.41 -7.34 42.17
CA GLU A 510 30.74 -7.41 41.58
C GLU A 510 31.06 -8.87 41.21
N LEU A 511 31.24 -9.17 39.93
CA LEU A 511 31.89 -10.40 39.51
C LEU A 511 32.91 -10.10 38.41
N SER A 512 34.15 -10.36 38.81
CA SER A 512 35.41 -10.24 38.11
C SER A 512 35.44 -10.95 36.76
N VAL A 513 36.09 -10.28 35.80
CA VAL A 513 36.47 -10.79 34.49
C VAL A 513 37.47 -11.94 34.63
N HIS A 514 37.10 -13.13 34.16
CA HIS A 514 38.05 -14.14 33.66
C HIS A 514 37.51 -14.79 32.39
N PRO A 515 38.27 -14.79 31.27
CA PRO A 515 37.85 -15.42 30.03
C PRO A 515 38.11 -16.93 30.09
N ILE A 516 37.04 -17.74 30.09
CA ILE A 516 37.11 -19.18 29.85
C ILE A 516 36.80 -19.43 28.38
N VAL A 517 37.82 -19.87 27.64
CA VAL A 517 37.73 -20.38 26.27
C VAL A 517 37.07 -21.77 26.30
N PRO A 518 35.97 -22.02 25.57
CA PRO A 518 35.52 -23.40 25.32
C PRO A 518 36.35 -24.01 24.19
N LYS A 519 37.01 -25.13 24.51
CA LYS A 519 37.74 -25.98 23.58
C LYS A 519 36.78 -26.60 22.56
N SER A 520 37.20 -26.58 21.30
CA SER A 520 36.60 -27.32 20.20
C SER A 520 36.82 -28.82 20.39
N THR A 521 35.75 -29.59 20.54
CA THR A 521 35.75 -31.02 20.26
C THR A 521 34.93 -31.26 19.00
N SER A 522 35.65 -31.64 17.96
CA SER A 522 35.17 -32.11 16.67
C SER A 522 34.51 -33.48 16.82
N ASP A 523 33.20 -33.55 16.63
CA ASP A 523 32.52 -34.80 16.28
C ASP A 523 32.10 -34.74 14.81
N VAL A 524 32.72 -35.64 14.05
CA VAL A 524 32.55 -35.90 12.64
C VAL A 524 31.19 -36.56 12.43
N PHE A 525 30.28 -35.90 11.71
CA PHE A 525 29.09 -36.55 11.15
C PHE A 525 29.37 -37.01 9.71
N PRO A 526 28.93 -38.23 9.30
CA PRO A 526 29.28 -38.80 8.00
C PRO A 526 28.61 -38.09 6.82
N GLU A 527 29.37 -37.94 5.73
CA GLU A 527 28.93 -37.51 4.42
C GLU A 527 27.98 -38.55 3.77
N SER A 528 26.65 -38.34 3.85
CA SER A 528 25.70 -38.88 2.85
C SER A 528 24.27 -38.32 3.01
N CYS A 529 24.05 -37.07 2.59
CA CYS A 529 22.80 -36.66 1.91
C CYS A 529 22.90 -35.21 1.43
N ARG A 530 23.37 -35.02 0.20
CA ARG A 530 23.12 -33.80 -0.56
C ARG A 530 21.69 -33.89 -1.10
N THR A 531 20.78 -33.06 -0.57
CA THR A 531 19.65 -32.37 -1.26
C THR A 531 18.53 -32.03 -0.27
N TRP A 532 18.57 -30.86 0.37
CA TRP A 532 17.37 -30.25 1.00
C TRP A 532 17.49 -28.72 0.93
N THR A 533 17.17 -28.17 -0.23
CA THR A 533 16.97 -26.73 -0.46
C THR A 533 15.48 -26.42 -0.38
N ASP A 534 15.13 -25.25 0.18
CA ASP A 534 13.88 -24.50 -0.04
C ASP A 534 12.78 -24.42 1.05
N HIS A 535 13.08 -24.57 2.36
CA HIS A 535 12.07 -24.42 3.44
C HIS A 535 12.39 -23.35 4.51
N GLY A 536 13.32 -22.42 4.23
CA GLY A 536 13.82 -21.45 5.21
C GLY A 536 12.81 -20.42 5.73
N GLU A 537 11.81 -20.05 4.93
CA GLU A 537 10.80 -19.04 5.29
C GLU A 537 9.82 -19.52 6.37
N LEU A 538 9.52 -20.82 6.41
CA LEU A 538 8.52 -21.37 7.33
C LEU A 538 9.02 -21.47 8.78
N VAL A 539 10.34 -21.53 9.00
CA VAL A 539 10.96 -21.74 10.33
C VAL A 539 10.62 -20.66 11.35
N GLU A 540 10.29 -19.45 10.88
CA GLU A 540 9.93 -18.31 11.72
C GLU A 540 8.51 -18.37 12.28
N TYR A 541 7.64 -19.10 11.60
CA TYR A 541 6.26 -19.20 12.01
C TYR A 541 6.17 -20.14 13.20
N LEU A 542 5.58 -19.66 14.29
CA LEU A 542 5.45 -20.42 15.53
C LEU A 542 4.64 -21.72 15.37
N TRP A 543 3.82 -21.83 14.33
CA TRP A 543 3.10 -23.05 13.98
C TRP A 543 3.95 -24.06 13.20
N PHE A 544 5.08 -23.68 12.62
CA PHE A 544 5.92 -24.61 11.84
C PHE A 544 6.94 -25.32 12.74
N VAL A 545 6.98 -26.64 12.64
CA VAL A 545 7.82 -27.48 13.52
C VAL A 545 8.89 -28.28 12.78
N GLY A 546 9.03 -28.08 11.46
CA GLY A 546 9.96 -28.85 10.64
C GLY A 546 9.56 -30.31 10.50
N GLU A 547 10.55 -31.19 10.33
CA GLU A 547 10.31 -32.63 10.18
C GLU A 547 9.76 -33.25 11.46
N MET A 548 8.53 -33.79 11.37
CA MET A 548 7.86 -34.43 12.50
C MET A 548 6.89 -35.51 12.02
N GLY A 549 7.01 -36.71 12.59
CA GLY A 549 6.08 -37.82 12.35
C GLY A 549 4.67 -37.58 12.93
N ARG A 550 3.69 -38.36 12.46
CA ARG A 550 2.28 -38.22 12.88
C ARG A 550 2.13 -38.46 14.37
N GLU A 551 2.75 -39.52 14.87
CA GLU A 551 2.66 -40.01 16.25
C GLU A 551 3.28 -39.00 17.23
N LYS A 552 4.40 -38.37 16.84
CA LYS A 552 5.02 -37.30 17.63
C LYS A 552 4.12 -36.06 17.69
N ALA A 553 3.53 -35.66 16.56
CA ALA A 553 2.58 -34.56 16.52
C ALA A 553 1.32 -34.83 17.37
N SER A 554 0.79 -36.07 17.34
CA SER A 554 -0.35 -36.46 18.18
C SER A 554 -0.02 -36.33 19.66
N ARG A 555 1.10 -36.91 20.12
CA ARG A 555 1.53 -36.82 21.53
C ARG A 555 1.71 -35.38 22.01
N LEU A 556 2.27 -34.50 21.17
CA LEU A 556 2.51 -33.09 21.52
C LEU A 556 1.23 -32.26 21.60
N LEU A 557 0.21 -32.58 20.79
CA LEU A 557 -1.04 -31.83 20.73
C LEU A 557 -2.13 -32.40 21.65
N GLU A 558 -2.05 -33.66 22.07
CA GLU A 558 -3.10 -34.34 22.84
C GLU A 558 -3.43 -33.66 24.16
N SER A 559 -2.43 -33.11 24.84
CA SER A 559 -2.55 -32.37 26.09
C SER A 559 -2.79 -30.85 25.92
N GLN A 560 -2.86 -30.38 24.67
CA GLN A 560 -3.08 -28.96 24.37
C GLN A 560 -4.59 -28.64 24.31
N VAL A 561 -4.89 -27.34 24.36
CA VAL A 561 -6.27 -26.84 24.21
C VAL A 561 -6.75 -26.97 22.77
N ASP A 562 -8.06 -27.17 22.58
CA ASP A 562 -8.69 -27.22 21.27
C ASP A 562 -8.42 -25.93 20.46
N GLY A 563 -8.13 -26.10 19.17
CA GLY A 563 -7.65 -25.04 18.29
C GLY A 563 -6.12 -24.90 18.24
N THR A 564 -5.35 -25.65 19.04
CA THR A 564 -3.87 -25.66 18.96
C THR A 564 -3.40 -26.46 17.76
N TYR A 565 -2.49 -25.89 16.96
CA TYR A 565 -2.11 -26.47 15.67
C TYR A 565 -0.61 -26.33 15.35
N LEU A 566 -0.13 -27.21 14.46
CA LEU A 566 1.21 -27.15 13.88
C LEU A 566 1.23 -27.62 12.42
N LEU A 567 2.10 -27.03 11.62
CA LEU A 567 2.47 -27.53 10.29
C LEU A 567 3.80 -28.29 10.40
N ARG A 568 3.83 -29.52 9.91
CA ARG A 568 5.00 -30.41 9.92
C ARG A 568 5.38 -30.90 8.53
N ILE A 569 6.67 -31.13 8.32
CA ILE A 569 7.19 -31.91 7.19
C ILE A 569 7.09 -33.39 7.58
N ARG A 570 6.53 -34.21 6.70
CA ARG A 570 6.32 -35.63 6.93
C ARG A 570 7.58 -36.41 6.54
N PRO A 571 8.17 -37.21 7.46
CA PRO A 571 9.33 -38.04 7.15
C PRO A 571 9.11 -39.03 6.00
N GLN A 572 7.87 -39.50 5.85
CA GLN A 572 7.46 -40.44 4.81
C GLN A 572 7.32 -39.79 3.42
N GLY A 573 7.43 -38.47 3.33
CA GLY A 573 7.25 -37.72 2.09
C GLY A 573 5.84 -37.75 1.52
N ALA A 574 5.73 -37.37 0.24
CA ALA A 574 4.51 -37.43 -0.54
C ALA A 574 4.17 -38.88 -0.93
N THR A 575 2.92 -39.30 -0.71
CA THR A 575 2.45 -40.65 -1.09
C THR A 575 1.64 -40.68 -2.39
N HIS A 576 1.28 -39.51 -2.92
CA HIS A 576 0.53 -39.33 -4.16
C HIS A 576 1.09 -38.16 -4.99
N PRO A 577 0.87 -38.12 -6.32
CA PRO A 577 1.50 -37.14 -7.21
C PRO A 577 1.20 -35.67 -6.90
N ASN A 578 0.04 -35.36 -6.32
CA ASN A 578 -0.38 -33.99 -6.00
C ASN A 578 -0.21 -33.68 -4.50
N GLU A 579 0.38 -34.59 -3.73
CA GLU A 579 0.52 -34.48 -2.30
C GLU A 579 1.86 -33.83 -1.96
N THR A 580 1.88 -32.78 -1.14
CA THR A 580 3.14 -32.14 -0.73
C THR A 580 3.80 -32.90 0.41
N VAL A 581 5.01 -32.53 0.81
CA VAL A 581 5.64 -33.08 2.03
C VAL A 581 4.97 -32.63 3.33
N TYR A 582 4.03 -31.68 3.30
CA TYR A 582 3.47 -31.04 4.49
C TYR A 582 2.19 -31.73 5.00
N ALA A 583 1.99 -31.64 6.31
CA ALA A 583 0.70 -31.91 6.95
C ALA A 583 0.42 -30.93 8.08
N LEU A 584 -0.85 -30.54 8.19
CA LEU A 584 -1.38 -29.74 9.29
C LEU A 584 -1.93 -30.68 10.37
N SER A 585 -1.48 -30.51 11.60
CA SER A 585 -1.98 -31.26 12.76
C SER A 585 -2.68 -30.29 13.72
N LEU A 586 -3.89 -30.62 14.16
CA LEU A 586 -4.77 -29.75 14.94
C LEU A 586 -5.42 -30.54 16.08
N LYS A 587 -5.45 -29.99 17.29
CA LYS A 587 -6.27 -30.50 18.40
C LYS A 587 -7.70 -29.98 18.28
N ALA A 588 -8.67 -30.88 18.17
CA ALA A 588 -10.11 -30.57 18.07
C ALA A 588 -10.96 -31.75 18.56
N ASP A 589 -12.01 -31.46 19.34
CA ASP A 589 -12.96 -32.43 19.90
C ASP A 589 -12.25 -33.53 20.69
N ASP A 590 -11.33 -33.12 21.57
CA ASP A 590 -10.45 -33.99 22.35
C ASP A 590 -9.53 -34.92 21.55
N LYS A 591 -9.50 -34.81 20.22
CA LYS A 591 -8.69 -35.66 19.34
C LYS A 591 -7.71 -34.82 18.51
N VAL A 592 -6.62 -35.44 18.07
CA VAL A 592 -5.70 -34.81 17.12
C VAL A 592 -6.10 -35.21 15.69
N LYS A 593 -6.44 -34.22 14.88
CA LYS A 593 -6.74 -34.35 13.46
C LYS A 593 -5.49 -34.04 12.65
N HIS A 594 -5.25 -34.81 11.58
CA HIS A 594 -4.14 -34.59 10.67
C HIS A 594 -4.66 -34.46 9.24
N MET A 595 -4.33 -33.36 8.59
CA MET A 595 -4.74 -33.04 7.22
C MET A 595 -3.49 -32.94 6.35
N LYS A 596 -3.49 -33.65 5.22
CA LYS A 596 -2.41 -33.57 4.23
C LYS A 596 -2.58 -32.30 3.41
N VAL A 597 -1.47 -31.65 3.07
CA VAL A 597 -1.49 -30.50 2.17
C VAL A 597 -1.17 -30.98 0.76
N TYR A 598 -1.96 -30.52 -0.20
CA TYR A 598 -1.83 -30.84 -1.62
C TYR A 598 -1.40 -29.61 -2.41
N GLU A 599 -0.82 -29.82 -3.58
CA GLU A 599 -0.48 -28.78 -4.54
C GLU A 599 -1.06 -29.06 -5.93
N LYS A 600 -1.31 -28.00 -6.69
CA LYS A 600 -1.80 -28.07 -8.07
C LYS A 600 -1.34 -26.82 -8.84
N GLU A 601 -0.80 -27.03 -10.04
CA GLU A 601 -0.52 -25.92 -10.95
C GLU A 601 -1.81 -25.43 -11.64
N LYS A 602 -2.00 -24.12 -11.64
CA LYS A 602 -3.08 -23.44 -12.36
C LYS A 602 -2.55 -22.13 -12.94
N ASP A 603 -2.72 -21.92 -14.25
CA ASP A 603 -2.30 -20.72 -14.96
C ASP A 603 -0.81 -20.36 -14.75
N GLY A 604 0.04 -21.39 -14.70
CA GLY A 604 1.49 -21.23 -14.47
C GLY A 604 1.90 -20.91 -13.03
N THR A 605 0.96 -21.00 -12.07
CA THR A 605 1.21 -20.72 -10.64
C THR A 605 0.83 -21.93 -9.78
N THR A 606 1.72 -22.37 -8.89
CA THR A 606 1.47 -23.44 -7.92
C THR A 606 0.52 -22.96 -6.83
N HIS A 607 -0.53 -23.73 -6.56
CA HIS A 607 -1.49 -23.46 -5.48
C HIS A 607 -1.56 -24.63 -4.51
N PHE A 608 -1.62 -24.33 -3.21
CA PHE A 608 -1.76 -25.27 -2.11
C PHE A 608 -3.21 -25.39 -1.64
N TYR A 609 -3.61 -26.56 -1.14
CA TYR A 609 -4.96 -26.77 -0.62
C TYR A 609 -5.04 -27.94 0.38
N LEU A 610 -6.08 -27.91 1.22
CA LEU A 610 -6.49 -29.04 2.08
C LEU A 610 -7.66 -29.84 1.48
N SER A 611 -8.44 -29.21 0.59
CA SER A 611 -9.61 -29.74 -0.12
C SER A 611 -9.78 -28.99 -1.44
N GLU A 612 -10.30 -29.62 -2.49
CA GLU A 612 -10.49 -29.01 -3.83
C GLU A 612 -11.52 -27.87 -3.85
N SER A 613 -12.19 -27.60 -2.73
CA SER A 613 -13.07 -26.44 -2.51
C SER A 613 -12.33 -25.10 -2.50
N ARG A 614 -11.04 -25.07 -2.15
CA ARG A 614 -10.29 -23.81 -2.00
C ARG A 614 -8.79 -23.96 -2.26
N PHE A 615 -8.23 -23.05 -3.04
CA PHE A 615 -6.82 -23.05 -3.47
C PHE A 615 -6.12 -21.78 -2.96
N PHE A 616 -4.86 -21.92 -2.54
CA PHE A 616 -4.07 -20.85 -1.94
C PHE A 616 -2.72 -20.68 -2.65
N PRO A 617 -2.27 -19.46 -2.96
CA PRO A 617 -0.96 -19.19 -3.57
C PRO A 617 0.24 -19.64 -2.71
N SER A 618 0.08 -19.77 -1.39
CA SER A 618 1.16 -20.19 -0.48
C SER A 618 0.63 -20.96 0.73
N LEU A 619 1.52 -21.70 1.40
CA LEU A 619 1.21 -22.36 2.69
C LEU A 619 0.85 -21.36 3.78
N VAL A 620 1.47 -20.17 3.78
CA VAL A 620 1.19 -19.11 4.74
C VAL A 620 -0.23 -18.59 4.55
N GLU A 621 -0.66 -18.34 3.32
CA GLU A 621 -2.04 -17.93 3.02
C GLU A 621 -3.06 -19.01 3.35
N LEU A 622 -2.72 -20.29 3.14
CA LEU A 622 -3.55 -21.42 3.56
C LEU A 622 -3.77 -21.41 5.08
N ILE A 623 -2.70 -21.28 5.87
CA ILE A 623 -2.80 -21.24 7.33
C ILE A 623 -3.56 -20.00 7.78
N ASN A 624 -3.19 -18.81 7.31
CA ASN A 624 -3.87 -17.55 7.63
C ASN A 624 -5.36 -17.63 7.33
N CYS A 625 -5.76 -18.29 6.24
CA CYS A 625 -7.17 -18.45 5.92
C CYS A 625 -7.91 -19.28 6.98
N TYR A 626 -7.37 -20.42 7.40
CA TYR A 626 -8.01 -21.30 8.38
C TYR A 626 -7.83 -20.85 9.85
N GLU A 627 -6.99 -19.84 10.10
CA GLU A 627 -7.02 -19.11 11.38
C GLU A 627 -8.33 -18.31 11.54
N HIS A 628 -8.92 -17.88 10.43
CA HIS A 628 -10.10 -17.01 10.41
C HIS A 628 -11.37 -17.67 9.86
N THR A 629 -11.22 -18.79 9.15
CA THR A 629 -12.32 -19.55 8.52
C THR A 629 -12.37 -20.95 9.12
N SER A 630 -13.55 -21.38 9.55
CA SER A 630 -13.74 -22.73 10.11
C SER A 630 -13.43 -23.81 9.07
N LEU A 631 -12.81 -24.91 9.52
CA LEU A 631 -12.52 -26.07 8.69
C LEU A 631 -13.78 -26.86 8.28
N ILE A 632 -14.97 -26.52 8.80
CA ILE A 632 -16.25 -27.19 8.51
C ILE A 632 -16.61 -27.19 7.03
N GLU A 633 -16.21 -26.16 6.29
CA GLU A 633 -16.49 -26.03 4.85
C GLU A 633 -15.79 -27.13 4.02
N ASN A 634 -14.72 -27.70 4.56
CA ASN A 634 -13.88 -28.70 3.87
C ASN A 634 -13.93 -30.08 4.52
N PHE A 635 -14.21 -30.12 5.81
CA PHE A 635 -14.20 -31.35 6.61
C PHE A 635 -15.48 -31.38 7.46
N ASN A 636 -16.45 -32.17 7.01
CA ASN A 636 -17.73 -32.29 7.70
C ASN A 636 -17.51 -32.71 9.16
N GLY A 637 -18.05 -31.92 10.09
CA GLY A 637 -17.91 -32.16 11.54
C GLY A 637 -16.60 -31.66 12.17
N LEU A 638 -15.80 -30.82 11.48
CA LEU A 638 -14.62 -30.15 12.06
C LEU A 638 -14.83 -28.63 12.14
N ASP A 639 -15.71 -28.18 13.04
CA ASP A 639 -16.07 -26.76 13.22
C ASP A 639 -15.08 -26.02 14.12
N VAL A 640 -13.82 -25.97 13.71
CA VAL A 640 -12.72 -25.37 14.48
C VAL A 640 -11.80 -24.58 13.56
N CYS A 641 -11.40 -23.38 13.98
CA CYS A 641 -10.34 -22.59 13.34
C CYS A 641 -8.97 -22.93 13.94
N LEU A 642 -7.90 -22.59 13.23
CA LEU A 642 -6.53 -22.63 13.73
C LEU A 642 -6.32 -21.48 14.72
N ARG A 643 -6.44 -21.74 16.02
CA ARG A 643 -6.47 -20.66 17.05
C ARG A 643 -5.12 -20.37 17.68
N TRP A 644 -4.33 -21.41 17.92
CA TRP A 644 -3.08 -21.28 18.69
C TRP A 644 -1.92 -21.99 17.98
N PRO A 645 -0.87 -21.27 17.54
CA PRO A 645 0.33 -21.93 17.05
C PRO A 645 1.00 -22.74 18.17
N PHE A 646 1.61 -23.86 17.80
CA PHE A 646 2.21 -24.78 18.77
C PHE A 646 3.37 -24.16 19.57
N ARG A 647 4.30 -23.43 18.93
CA ARG A 647 5.37 -22.73 19.66
C ARG A 647 4.84 -21.46 20.31
N ARG A 648 5.26 -21.18 21.55
CA ARG A 648 4.91 -19.95 22.28
C ARG A 648 6.18 -19.26 22.76
N ILE A 649 6.19 -17.93 22.76
CA ILE A 649 7.27 -17.17 23.40
C ILE A 649 6.85 -16.97 24.86
N ILE A 650 7.61 -17.56 25.78
CA ILE A 650 7.37 -17.43 27.22
C ILE A 650 8.44 -16.49 27.79
N ALA A 651 8.02 -15.60 28.69
CA ALA A 651 8.94 -14.85 29.53
C ALA A 651 8.68 -15.18 31.00
N VAL A 652 9.74 -15.17 31.80
CA VAL A 652 9.65 -15.30 33.25
C VAL A 652 9.87 -13.93 33.87
N ALA A 653 9.00 -13.53 34.78
CA ALA A 653 9.17 -12.28 35.51
C ALA A 653 10.36 -12.39 36.49
N ASP A 654 11.38 -11.56 36.30
CA ASP A 654 12.51 -11.46 37.22
C ASP A 654 12.18 -10.57 38.43
N PHE A 655 11.13 -9.73 38.31
CA PHE A 655 10.69 -8.79 39.33
C PHE A 655 9.16 -8.74 39.45
N ASP A 656 8.66 -8.44 40.65
CA ASP A 656 7.26 -8.08 40.85
C ASP A 656 6.93 -6.78 40.13
N PHE A 657 5.79 -6.72 39.45
CA PHE A 657 5.26 -5.51 38.86
C PHE A 657 3.82 -5.31 39.32
N ASN A 658 3.60 -4.27 40.11
CA ASN A 658 2.27 -3.89 40.59
C ASN A 658 1.66 -2.86 39.63
N PRO A 659 0.55 -3.18 38.95
CA PRO A 659 -0.12 -2.28 38.03
C PRO A 659 -0.61 -1.00 38.72
N ALA A 660 -0.27 0.15 38.15
CA ALA A 660 -0.90 1.43 38.47
C ALA A 660 -2.20 1.63 37.68
N GLU A 661 -2.33 0.99 36.51
CA GLU A 661 -3.47 1.14 35.60
C GLU A 661 -4.16 -0.20 35.33
N SER A 662 -5.45 -0.16 35.00
CA SER A 662 -6.27 -1.34 34.70
C SER A 662 -5.83 -2.11 33.44
N ASN A 663 -5.07 -1.44 32.56
CA ASN A 663 -4.50 -1.98 31.33
C ASN A 663 -3.11 -2.64 31.54
N GLN A 664 -2.52 -2.57 32.73
CA GLN A 664 -1.22 -3.16 33.02
C GLN A 664 -1.41 -4.59 33.55
N LEU A 665 -0.56 -5.50 33.12
CA LEU A 665 -0.58 -6.90 33.55
C LEU A 665 0.30 -7.04 34.80
N PRO A 666 -0.26 -7.42 35.97
CA PRO A 666 0.56 -7.64 37.16
C PRO A 666 1.55 -8.76 36.93
N LEU A 667 2.81 -8.56 37.33
CA LEU A 667 3.82 -9.62 37.37
C LEU A 667 4.10 -9.98 38.82
N ARG A 668 4.29 -11.27 39.08
CA ARG A 668 4.94 -11.75 40.29
C ARG A 668 6.25 -12.40 39.90
N GLN A 669 7.33 -12.12 40.60
CA GLN A 669 8.62 -12.73 40.37
C GLN A 669 8.47 -14.26 40.27
N GLY A 670 9.04 -14.84 39.20
CA GLY A 670 8.92 -16.25 38.84
C GLY A 670 7.70 -16.61 37.99
N CYS A 671 6.72 -15.71 37.78
CA CYS A 671 5.55 -16.04 36.97
C CYS A 671 5.91 -16.14 35.48
N GLN A 672 5.30 -17.09 34.78
CA GLN A 672 5.42 -17.24 33.34
C GLN A 672 4.35 -16.40 32.64
N VAL A 673 4.79 -15.65 31.62
CA VAL A 673 3.97 -14.78 30.79
C VAL A 673 4.11 -15.22 29.34
N ILE A 674 2.99 -15.49 28.68
CA ILE A 674 3.00 -15.73 27.24
C ILE A 674 3.09 -14.38 26.55
N ILE A 675 4.14 -14.14 25.77
CA ILE A 675 4.29 -12.91 24.99
C ILE A 675 3.35 -12.97 23.80
N LEU A 676 2.50 -11.94 23.67
CA LEU A 676 1.54 -11.79 22.58
C LEU A 676 1.99 -10.75 21.54
N SER A 677 2.73 -9.71 21.93
CA SER A 677 3.28 -8.70 21.01
C SER A 677 4.47 -7.96 21.64
N LYS A 678 5.49 -7.65 20.81
CA LYS A 678 6.68 -6.85 21.16
C LYS A 678 6.66 -5.45 20.53
N GLU A 679 5.52 -4.96 20.02
CA GLU A 679 5.44 -3.66 19.32
C GLU A 679 5.83 -2.46 20.19
N GLY A 680 5.70 -2.56 21.51
CA GLY A 680 6.14 -1.54 22.47
C GLY A 680 7.63 -1.60 22.85
N ASP A 681 8.44 -2.41 22.16
CA ASP A 681 9.83 -2.68 22.55
C ASP A 681 10.68 -1.40 22.64
N HIS A 682 10.50 -0.48 21.69
CA HIS A 682 11.15 0.84 21.66
C HIS A 682 10.79 1.74 22.85
N LYS A 683 9.65 1.48 23.51
CA LYS A 683 9.18 2.17 24.73
C LYS A 683 9.38 1.34 26.01
N GLY A 684 10.06 0.19 25.92
CA GLY A 684 10.32 -0.67 27.08
C GLY A 684 9.12 -1.48 27.58
N TRP A 685 8.06 -1.65 26.79
CA TRP A 685 6.85 -2.39 27.18
C TRP A 685 6.55 -3.54 26.22
N TRP A 686 6.14 -4.69 26.74
CA TRP A 686 5.61 -5.81 25.95
C TRP A 686 4.17 -6.13 26.33
N LYS A 687 3.44 -6.76 25.42
CA LYS A 687 2.09 -7.28 25.66
C LYS A 687 2.16 -8.78 25.86
N GLY A 688 1.47 -9.28 26.88
CA GLY A 688 1.35 -10.71 27.08
C GLY A 688 0.17 -11.10 27.95
N MET A 689 0.16 -12.36 28.34
CA MET A 689 -0.96 -13.01 28.98
C MET A 689 -0.48 -13.92 30.10
N ILE A 690 -1.15 -13.81 31.25
CA ILE A 690 -1.03 -14.74 32.38
C ILE A 690 -2.43 -15.28 32.64
N GLN A 691 -2.61 -16.59 32.55
CA GLN A 691 -3.94 -17.23 32.61
C GLN A 691 -4.89 -16.60 31.56
N ASP A 692 -6.03 -16.05 31.95
CA ASP A 692 -7.00 -15.40 31.05
C ASP A 692 -6.86 -13.86 30.98
N ARG A 693 -5.85 -13.29 31.67
CA ARG A 693 -5.67 -11.84 31.78
C ARG A 693 -4.60 -11.36 30.82
N VAL A 694 -4.96 -10.44 29.94
CA VAL A 694 -4.07 -9.84 28.94
C VAL A 694 -3.64 -8.46 29.40
N GLY A 695 -2.33 -8.19 29.38
CA GLY A 695 -1.91 -6.79 29.37
C GLY A 695 -0.45 -6.43 29.19
N PHE A 696 -0.12 -5.16 29.46
CA PHE A 696 1.21 -4.61 29.23
C PHE A 696 2.03 -4.78 30.49
N PHE A 697 3.27 -5.20 30.32
CA PHE A 697 4.24 -5.25 31.40
C PHE A 697 5.59 -4.71 30.90
N PRO A 698 6.42 -4.14 31.78
CA PRO A 698 7.70 -3.59 31.35
C PRO A 698 8.63 -4.72 30.91
N LYS A 699 9.24 -4.61 29.72
CA LYS A 699 10.13 -5.65 29.19
C LYS A 699 11.31 -5.93 30.10
N VAL A 700 11.78 -4.91 30.82
CA VAL A 700 12.92 -5.01 31.74
C VAL A 700 12.62 -5.78 33.03
N TYR A 701 11.34 -6.09 33.28
CA TYR A 701 10.90 -6.87 34.45
C TYR A 701 10.84 -8.37 34.16
N VAL A 702 11.07 -8.78 32.91
CA VAL A 702 11.00 -10.17 32.49
C VAL A 702 12.25 -10.56 31.71
N ARG A 703 12.55 -11.85 31.72
CA ARG A 703 13.54 -12.47 30.85
C ARG A 703 12.83 -13.44 29.93
N GLU A 704 13.07 -13.31 28.62
CA GLU A 704 12.60 -14.32 27.67
C GLU A 704 13.22 -15.66 28.00
N VAL A 705 12.37 -16.67 28.05
CA VAL A 705 12.78 -18.06 28.11
C VAL A 705 12.40 -18.63 26.77
N SER A 706 13.40 -18.88 25.92
CA SER A 706 13.19 -19.66 24.71
C SER A 706 12.54 -20.97 25.12
N ASP A 707 11.38 -21.27 24.54
CA ASP A 707 10.73 -22.55 24.71
C ASP A 707 11.52 -23.59 23.90
N THR A 708 12.71 -23.94 24.37
CA THR A 708 13.23 -25.29 24.15
C THR A 708 12.36 -26.20 25.02
N LEU A 709 11.24 -26.65 24.47
CA LEU A 709 10.75 -28.01 24.70
C LEU A 709 11.75 -29.03 24.08
N GLN A 710 13.02 -28.87 24.43
CA GLN A 710 14.11 -29.83 24.36
C GLN A 710 14.69 -29.85 25.77
N ASN A 711 14.08 -30.65 26.64
CA ASN A 711 14.74 -31.42 27.71
C ASN A 711 13.69 -32.07 28.61
N SER A 712 13.01 -33.07 28.07
CA SER A 712 12.49 -34.18 28.88
C SER A 712 12.48 -35.41 27.98
N ASP A 713 13.66 -36.03 27.86
CA ASP A 713 13.88 -37.46 27.66
C ASP A 713 15.39 -37.72 27.89
N LEU A 714 15.83 -37.44 29.11
CA LEU A 714 16.77 -38.30 29.82
C LEU A 714 15.89 -39.18 30.71
N LEU A 715 15.43 -40.29 30.14
CA LEU A 715 15.15 -41.59 30.77
C LEU A 715 14.60 -42.59 29.75
#